data_AF-A0A8J4VJS0-F1
#
_entry.id   AF-A0A8J4VJS0-F1
#
_cell.length_a   1.000
_cell.length_b   1.000
_cell.length_c   1.000
_cell.angle_alpha   90.00
_cell.angle_beta   90.00
_cell.angle_gamma   90.00
#
_symmetry.space_group_name_H-M   'P 1'
#
loop_
_entity.id
_entity.type
_entity.pdbx_description
1 polymer ?
#
loop_
_entity_poly.entity_id
_entity_poly.type
_entity_poly.pdbx_seq_one_letter_code
_entity_poly.pdbx_strand_id
1 'polypeptide(L)'
;MASISHSPVGFVGTSASDLLRSSSNGVNGIPLRTLGRAQFGGSSSTTRRDSRVVAKIRKVKKHDHPWPDNPDPNVKGGILTHLSHFKPLPENEKPRPVTLEFEKPLINLEKKIIDVRKMANETGLDFSDQIISLENKYQQALKDLYTRLTPIQRVYIARHPNRPTFLDHVFNITEKFVELHGDRSGYDDPAIVTGIGTIDGRRYMFMGHQKGRNTKENVKRNFGMPTPHGYRKALRMMYYADHHGFPIVTFIDTPGAYADLKCEELGQGEAIANNLRTMFGLKVPIVSIVIGEGGSGGALAIGCANKLIMLENAVFYVASPEACAAILWKSAKAAPQAAETLRITATELCKLQIADGVIPEPLGGAHADPTWTSQQIKNAINESMDELMKMDTEELLKHRMLKFRKIGGFQEGLPVDPKKKVNMKMKEEPIIRTSNLNIEDEVKNLMQKRLNAKESSVELPESDVNEMIEKLKREVDREYSEAVKAMGLKDRLVLLREEFSKVNLRDQLMHPALKDKIEKLRDEFTQGVSAAPNYESLKSKLDMLTELSKIKSTSEKNKKSATLKQAVNKKFVEIMNRPDIKEKYKALEAAIENSAGQDLDHELKEELVKMKKEIELELAGAIKSLGLDVEVVKSKAKEISEQIPLDVKIKVEELNEEIKGEIENVIKSTDLKDKIELLKLEVAKAGKTPDVAIGWKFGKPISKRWFYI
;
A
#
# COMPACT_ATOMS: atom_id res chain seq x y z
N MET A 1 55.87 -48.28 -51.29
CA MET A 1 54.73 -49.08 -51.77
C MET A 1 53.47 -48.24 -51.65
N ALA A 2 52.80 -48.02 -52.80
CA ALA A 2 51.45 -47.49 -53.07
C ALA A 2 50.90 -46.41 -52.10
N SER A 3 50.77 -45.11 -52.42
CA SER A 3 50.16 -44.40 -53.57
C SER A 3 48.78 -44.91 -53.98
N ILE A 4 47.73 -44.12 -53.74
CA ILE A 4 46.76 -43.66 -54.76
C ILE A 4 46.07 -42.38 -54.24
N SER A 5 46.09 -41.39 -55.11
CA SER A 5 45.44 -40.09 -55.13
C SER A 5 43.93 -40.16 -55.41
N HIS A 6 43.16 -39.18 -54.95
CA HIS A 6 42.39 -38.28 -55.84
C HIS A 6 41.79 -37.07 -55.09
N SER A 7 41.57 -36.05 -55.90
CA SER A 7 41.44 -34.61 -55.71
C SER A 7 40.05 -34.11 -55.24
N PRO A 8 39.93 -32.82 -54.86
CA PRO A 8 38.78 -32.26 -54.18
C PRO A 8 37.70 -31.75 -55.15
N VAL A 9 36.42 -31.92 -54.78
CA VAL A 9 35.29 -31.27 -55.45
C VAL A 9 34.73 -30.22 -54.51
N GLY A 10 34.85 -28.96 -54.92
CA GLY A 10 34.28 -27.82 -54.22
C GLY A 10 32.76 -27.78 -54.35
N PHE A 11 32.10 -27.47 -53.23
CA PHE A 11 30.77 -26.87 -53.23
C PHE A 11 30.89 -25.48 -52.60
N VAL A 12 30.86 -24.48 -53.50
CA VAL A 12 30.56 -23.09 -53.18
C VAL A 12 29.07 -23.01 -52.89
N GLY A 13 28.67 -22.42 -51.75
CA GLY A 13 27.24 -22.32 -51.42
C GLY A 13 26.90 -21.71 -50.07
N THR A 14 27.34 -20.46 -49.86
CA THR A 14 26.64 -19.38 -49.11
C THR A 14 26.16 -19.62 -47.67
N SER A 15 26.89 -18.99 -46.77
CA SER A 15 26.50 -18.58 -45.41
C SER A 15 25.15 -17.84 -45.39
N ALA A 16 24.27 -18.21 -44.45
CA ALA A 16 22.99 -17.56 -44.18
C ALA A 16 23.15 -16.23 -43.43
N SER A 17 23.94 -15.30 -43.97
CA SER A 17 24.18 -13.96 -43.40
C SER A 17 23.99 -12.81 -44.40
N ASP A 18 23.51 -13.05 -45.62
CA ASP A 18 23.43 -12.03 -46.67
C ASP A 18 22.04 -11.84 -47.31
N LEU A 19 20.97 -11.98 -46.53
CA LEU A 19 19.65 -11.49 -46.94
C LEU A 19 18.98 -10.78 -45.77
N LEU A 20 19.25 -9.48 -45.67
CA LEU A 20 18.26 -8.39 -45.63
C LEU A 20 18.97 -7.07 -45.33
N ARG A 21 19.71 -6.60 -46.33
CA ARG A 21 20.15 -5.21 -46.44
C ARG A 21 18.94 -4.34 -46.83
N SER A 22 18.87 -3.18 -46.21
CA SER A 22 17.86 -2.13 -46.39
C SER A 22 17.54 -1.76 -47.84
N SER A 23 16.30 -1.37 -48.11
CA SER A 23 16.05 -0.24 -49.01
C SER A 23 14.85 0.58 -48.51
N SER A 24 15.09 1.89 -48.41
CA SER A 24 14.10 2.93 -48.19
C SER A 24 13.76 3.61 -49.52
N ASN A 25 12.52 4.09 -49.60
CA ASN A 25 11.94 5.06 -50.55
C ASN A 25 11.57 4.62 -51.98
N GLY A 26 10.33 4.92 -52.37
CA GLY A 26 10.00 5.39 -53.73
C GLY A 26 9.06 4.52 -54.58
N VAL A 27 7.76 4.79 -54.46
CA VAL A 27 6.64 4.65 -55.42
C VAL A 27 6.93 4.09 -56.84
N ASN A 28 6.29 2.97 -57.20
CA ASN A 28 5.38 2.83 -58.36
C ASN A 28 4.87 1.37 -58.47
N GLY A 29 3.55 1.20 -58.57
CA GLY A 29 2.91 -0.12 -58.69
C GLY A 29 2.90 -0.67 -60.12
N ILE A 30 2.64 -1.99 -60.25
CA ILE A 30 1.91 -2.67 -61.34
C ILE A 30 1.45 -4.06 -60.81
N PRO A 31 0.27 -4.58 -61.18
CA PRO A 31 -0.38 -5.71 -60.52
C PRO A 31 -0.11 -7.09 -61.16
N LEU A 32 -0.31 -8.12 -60.34
CA LEU A 32 -0.25 -9.56 -60.62
C LEU A 32 -1.11 -10.02 -61.82
N ARG A 33 -0.47 -10.60 -62.85
CA ARG A 33 -0.92 -11.78 -63.62
C ARG A 33 0.10 -12.14 -64.70
N THR A 34 0.89 -13.19 -64.47
CA THR A 34 1.29 -14.22 -65.46
C THR A 34 2.40 -15.11 -64.88
N LEU A 35 2.47 -16.34 -65.42
CA LEU A 35 3.37 -17.46 -65.11
C LEU A 35 2.89 -18.32 -63.93
N GLY A 36 2.36 -19.52 -64.12
CA GLY A 36 2.49 -20.42 -65.27
C GLY A 36 3.11 -21.72 -64.79
N ARG A 37 2.31 -22.77 -64.90
CA ARG A 37 2.59 -24.20 -64.66
C ARG A 37 4.03 -24.63 -64.97
N ALA A 38 4.60 -25.41 -64.06
CA ALA A 38 5.53 -26.49 -64.41
C ALA A 38 5.20 -27.72 -63.56
N GLN A 39 4.62 -28.74 -64.20
CA GLN A 39 4.58 -30.12 -63.71
C GLN A 39 5.81 -30.83 -64.30
N PHE A 40 6.55 -31.56 -63.45
CA PHE A 40 7.35 -32.70 -63.87
C PHE A 40 6.91 -33.90 -63.03
N GLY A 41 6.50 -34.98 -63.71
CA GLY A 41 6.06 -36.23 -63.11
C GLY A 41 7.19 -37.26 -62.99
N GLY A 42 6.95 -38.30 -62.18
CA GLY A 42 7.77 -39.52 -62.14
C GLY A 42 7.68 -40.35 -60.86
N SER A 43 6.66 -41.22 -60.79
CA SER A 43 6.57 -42.50 -60.06
C SER A 43 7.12 -42.67 -58.62
N SER A 44 6.22 -42.92 -57.66
CA SER A 44 6.12 -44.21 -56.94
C SER A 44 5.05 -44.15 -55.84
N SER A 45 4.39 -45.27 -55.64
CA SER A 45 3.27 -45.47 -54.74
C SER A 45 3.68 -45.48 -53.26
N THR A 46 3.18 -44.54 -52.47
CA THR A 46 2.69 -44.82 -51.10
C THR A 46 1.88 -43.63 -50.62
N THR A 47 0.69 -43.92 -50.12
CA THR A 47 -0.28 -42.99 -49.55
C THR A 47 0.26 -42.33 -48.27
N ARG A 48 1.09 -41.30 -48.40
CA ARG A 48 1.29 -40.29 -47.35
C ARG A 48 0.25 -39.20 -47.53
N ARG A 49 -0.59 -39.01 -46.50
CA ARG A 49 -1.47 -37.85 -46.39
C ARG A 49 -0.60 -36.60 -46.22
N ASP A 50 -0.21 -35.98 -47.32
CA ASP A 50 0.40 -34.65 -47.32
C ASP A 50 -0.61 -33.64 -46.79
N SER A 51 -0.39 -33.22 -45.54
CA SER A 51 -1.13 -32.14 -44.92
C SER A 51 -0.67 -30.83 -45.54
N ARG A 52 -1.43 -30.33 -46.51
CA ARG A 52 -1.24 -28.98 -47.07
C ARG A 52 -1.71 -27.94 -46.05
N VAL A 53 -0.78 -27.30 -45.35
CA VAL A 53 -1.07 -26.08 -44.58
C VAL A 53 -1.18 -24.93 -45.57
N VAL A 54 -2.41 -24.58 -45.96
CA VAL A 54 -2.68 -23.35 -46.69
C VAL A 54 -2.93 -22.24 -45.66
N ALA A 55 -1.89 -21.45 -45.37
CA ALA A 55 -2.06 -20.20 -44.65
C ALA A 55 -2.71 -19.18 -45.59
N LYS A 56 -4.03 -19.00 -45.50
CA LYS A 56 -4.66 -17.78 -45.98
C LYS A 56 -4.11 -16.65 -45.11
N ILE A 57 -3.25 -15.81 -45.67
CA ILE A 57 -3.01 -14.47 -45.13
C ILE A 57 -4.38 -13.78 -45.19
N ARG A 58 -5.11 -13.80 -44.07
CA ARG A 58 -6.13 -12.79 -43.82
C ARG A 58 -5.41 -11.47 -44.07
N LYS A 59 -5.97 -10.60 -44.93
CA LYS A 59 -5.62 -9.18 -44.87
C LYS A 59 -5.88 -8.75 -43.44
N VAL A 60 -4.85 -8.83 -42.61
CA VAL A 60 -4.81 -8.19 -41.32
C VAL A 60 -5.01 -6.73 -41.65
N LYS A 61 -6.08 -6.12 -41.14
CA LYS A 61 -6.16 -4.66 -41.11
C LYS A 61 -4.83 -4.22 -40.51
N LYS A 62 -4.03 -3.48 -41.29
CA LYS A 62 -2.75 -2.88 -40.88
C LYS A 62 -2.92 -2.52 -39.41
N HIS A 63 -2.21 -3.22 -38.52
CA HIS A 63 -2.39 -3.01 -37.08
C HIS A 63 -2.33 -1.51 -36.84
N ASP A 64 -3.29 -1.01 -36.08
CA ASP A 64 -3.28 0.33 -35.52
C ASP A 64 -1.97 0.51 -34.76
N HIS A 65 -0.92 0.93 -35.45
CA HIS A 65 0.15 1.68 -34.83
C HIS A 65 -0.50 3.00 -34.41
N PRO A 66 -0.44 3.39 -33.14
CA PRO A 66 -1.12 4.60 -32.65
C PRO A 66 -0.46 5.89 -33.18
N TRP A 67 0.50 5.76 -34.10
CA TRP A 67 1.32 6.84 -34.60
C TRP A 67 0.96 7.08 -36.07
N PRO A 68 0.53 8.30 -36.43
CA PRO A 68 0.32 8.65 -37.83
C PRO A 68 1.63 8.55 -38.60
N ASP A 69 1.55 8.21 -39.90
CA ASP A 69 2.71 8.05 -40.79
C ASP A 69 3.59 9.33 -40.86
N ASN A 70 3.03 10.50 -40.52
CA ASN A 70 3.74 11.76 -40.28
C ASN A 70 3.36 12.34 -38.90
N PRO A 71 4.15 12.15 -37.84
CA PRO A 71 3.90 12.79 -36.57
C PRO A 71 4.19 14.29 -36.68
N ASP A 72 3.17 15.12 -36.51
CA ASP A 72 3.35 16.58 -36.39
C ASP A 72 4.09 16.88 -35.06
N PRO A 73 5.30 17.46 -35.11
CA PRO A 73 6.10 17.73 -33.92
C PRO A 73 5.49 18.82 -33.01
N ASN A 74 4.47 19.56 -33.48
CA ASN A 74 3.91 20.72 -32.79
C ASN A 74 2.43 20.58 -32.36
N VAL A 75 1.90 19.35 -32.23
CA VAL A 75 0.52 19.17 -31.78
C VAL A 75 0.40 19.48 -30.28
N LYS A 76 -0.15 20.66 -29.96
CA LYS A 76 -0.71 20.97 -28.65
C LYS A 76 -1.98 20.13 -28.43
N GLY A 77 -1.79 18.89 -27.96
CA GLY A 77 -2.85 17.97 -27.56
C GLY A 77 -2.80 16.61 -28.27
N GLY A 78 -2.25 15.59 -27.61
CA GLY A 78 -2.84 14.24 -27.71
C GLY A 78 -2.13 13.12 -28.50
N ILE A 79 -0.86 13.24 -28.90
CA ILE A 79 -0.14 12.08 -29.51
C ILE A 79 1.06 11.63 -28.64
N LEU A 80 1.78 12.56 -28.01
CA LEU A 80 2.92 12.28 -27.12
C LEU A 80 2.64 12.62 -25.64
N THR A 81 1.38 12.81 -25.25
CA THR A 81 1.00 13.21 -23.87
C THR A 81 1.33 12.17 -22.80
N HIS A 82 1.58 10.91 -23.18
CA HIS A 82 2.08 9.88 -22.27
C HIS A 82 3.58 9.97 -22.02
N LEU A 83 4.35 10.57 -22.94
CA LEU A 83 5.76 10.86 -22.74
C LEU A 83 5.85 11.91 -21.63
N SER A 84 6.22 11.45 -20.44
CA SER A 84 6.41 12.32 -19.29
C SER A 84 7.52 13.30 -19.61
N HIS A 85 7.19 14.57 -19.73
CA HIS A 85 8.20 15.62 -19.68
C HIS A 85 8.62 15.73 -18.22
N PHE A 86 9.61 14.93 -17.83
CA PHE A 86 10.26 15.13 -16.54
C PHE A 86 11.03 16.45 -16.64
N LYS A 87 10.40 17.53 -16.19
CA LYS A 87 11.04 18.84 -16.19
C LYS A 87 12.05 18.89 -15.05
N PRO A 88 13.21 19.53 -15.24
CA PRO A 88 14.03 19.96 -14.10
C PRO A 88 13.14 20.70 -13.10
N LEU A 89 13.34 20.46 -11.80
CA LEU A 89 12.65 21.25 -10.80
C LEU A 89 12.99 22.73 -11.04
N PRO A 90 12.01 23.65 -11.06
CA PRO A 90 12.31 25.08 -11.06
C PRO A 90 13.21 25.39 -9.85
N GLU A 91 14.22 26.23 -10.01
CA GLU A 91 15.14 26.62 -8.91
C GLU A 91 14.40 27.13 -7.66
N ASN A 92 13.16 27.63 -7.84
CA ASN A 92 12.30 28.18 -6.79
C ASN A 92 11.45 27.13 -6.06
N GLU A 93 11.33 25.90 -6.55
CA GLU A 93 10.59 24.81 -5.90
C GLU A 93 11.55 23.89 -5.14
N LYS A 94 12.02 24.35 -3.98
CA LYS A 94 12.79 23.48 -3.08
C LYS A 94 11.90 22.32 -2.60
N PRO A 95 12.39 21.06 -2.63
CA PRO A 95 11.66 19.93 -2.09
C PRO A 95 11.27 20.20 -0.63
N ARG A 96 10.09 19.73 -0.21
CA ARG A 96 9.67 19.93 1.18
C ARG A 96 10.72 19.29 2.10
N PRO A 97 11.14 19.97 3.17
CA PRO A 97 12.06 19.39 4.13
C PRO A 97 11.40 18.16 4.75
N VAL A 98 12.05 17.01 4.60
CA VAL A 98 11.66 15.74 5.21
C VAL A 98 12.71 15.44 6.26
N THR A 99 12.25 15.11 7.46
CA THR A 99 13.11 14.78 8.59
C THR A 99 13.10 13.27 8.81
N LEU A 100 14.27 12.65 8.81
CA LEU A 100 14.38 11.26 9.22
C LEU A 100 14.35 11.13 10.75
N GLU A 101 13.84 10.01 11.27
CA GLU A 101 13.63 9.89 12.72
C GLU A 101 14.91 10.04 13.55
N PHE A 102 16.03 9.55 13.02
CA PHE A 102 17.33 9.66 13.69
C PHE A 102 17.95 11.08 13.61
N GLU A 103 17.39 11.98 12.80
CA GLU A 103 17.79 13.38 12.69
C GLU A 103 17.04 14.29 13.66
N LYS A 104 16.00 13.80 14.35
CA LYS A 104 15.24 14.57 15.36
C LYS A 104 16.14 15.29 16.38
N PRO A 105 17.24 14.71 16.90
CA PRO A 105 18.16 15.42 17.80
C PRO A 105 18.80 16.65 17.16
N LEU A 106 19.12 16.61 15.86
CA LEU A 106 19.69 17.75 15.13
C LEU A 106 18.67 18.87 14.96
N ILE A 107 17.42 18.53 14.67
CA ILE A 107 16.35 19.52 14.55
C ILE A 107 16.07 20.22 15.88
N ASN A 108 16.19 19.50 17.00
CA ASN A 108 16.06 20.13 18.31
C ASN A 108 17.18 21.15 18.58
N LEU A 109 18.39 20.91 18.07
CA LEU A 109 19.49 21.89 18.13
C LEU A 109 19.25 23.07 17.20
N GLU A 110 18.79 22.82 15.97
CA GLU A 110 18.44 23.86 15.00
C GLU A 110 17.33 24.78 15.53
N LYS A 111 16.26 24.21 16.11
CA LYS A 111 15.20 24.97 16.77
C LYS A 111 15.74 25.85 17.89
N LYS A 112 16.65 25.33 18.73
CA LYS A 112 17.30 26.14 19.77
C LYS A 112 18.12 27.29 19.18
N ILE A 113 18.83 27.07 18.07
CA ILE A 113 19.57 28.15 17.38
C ILE A 113 18.60 29.22 16.88
N ILE A 114 17.47 28.81 16.28
CA ILE A 114 16.43 29.73 15.79
C ILE A 114 15.80 30.51 16.95
N ASP A 115 15.46 29.84 18.05
CA ASP A 115 14.85 30.48 19.23
C ASP A 115 15.81 31.48 19.88
N VAL A 116 17.11 31.15 19.99
CA VAL A 116 18.14 32.07 20.50
C VAL A 116 18.34 33.26 19.57
N ARG A 117 18.37 33.05 18.25
CA ARG A 117 18.42 34.14 17.27
C ARG A 117 17.19 35.04 17.35
N LYS A 118 16.01 34.47 17.55
CA LYS A 118 14.77 35.22 17.72
C LYS A 118 14.78 36.04 19.01
N MET A 119 15.22 35.46 20.13
CA MET A 119 15.39 36.18 21.39
C MET A 119 16.41 37.32 21.29
N ALA A 120 17.52 37.12 20.59
CA ALA A 120 18.51 38.17 20.33
C ALA A 120 17.88 39.38 19.61
N ASN A 121 17.08 39.11 18.57
CA ASN A 121 16.40 40.14 17.81
C ASN A 121 15.30 40.85 18.62
N GLU A 122 14.58 40.14 19.50
CA GLU A 122 13.49 40.71 20.30
C GLU A 122 13.99 41.51 21.52
N THR A 123 15.07 41.06 22.16
CA THR A 123 15.60 41.70 23.38
C THR A 123 16.71 42.72 23.12
N GLY A 124 17.31 42.72 21.93
CA GLY A 124 18.46 43.56 21.59
C GLY A 124 19.75 43.18 22.35
N LEU A 125 19.75 42.05 23.06
CA LEU A 125 20.91 41.52 23.76
C LEU A 125 21.80 40.70 22.82
N ASP A 126 23.11 40.80 23.02
CA ASP A 126 24.09 40.05 22.23
C ASP A 126 24.19 38.59 22.71
N PHE A 127 23.79 37.67 21.84
CA PHE A 127 23.92 36.22 22.03
C PHE A 127 24.86 35.59 21.00
N SER A 128 25.71 36.37 20.32
CA SER A 128 26.56 35.90 19.22
C SER A 128 27.43 34.70 19.61
N ASP A 129 28.09 34.74 20.78
CA ASP A 129 28.92 33.65 21.28
C ASP A 129 28.13 32.35 21.52
N GLN A 130 26.90 32.48 22.03
CA GLN A 130 26.02 31.33 22.27
C GLN A 130 25.52 30.73 20.97
N ILE A 131 25.20 31.57 19.98
CA ILE A 131 24.80 31.15 18.64
C ILE A 131 25.95 30.39 17.98
N ILE A 132 27.16 30.94 17.97
CA ILE A 132 28.36 30.30 17.41
C ILE A 132 28.64 28.97 18.13
N SER A 133 28.52 28.92 19.46
CA SER A 133 28.70 27.69 20.24
C SER A 133 27.67 26.61 19.84
N LEU A 134 26.40 26.99 19.68
CA LEU A 134 25.34 26.07 19.27
C LEU A 134 25.49 25.62 17.82
N GLU A 135 25.91 26.50 16.92
CA GLU A 135 26.20 26.17 15.52
C GLU A 135 27.37 25.19 15.41
N ASN A 136 28.46 25.41 16.15
CA ASN A 136 29.57 24.47 16.21
C ASN A 136 29.14 23.11 16.77
N LYS A 137 28.32 23.09 17.82
CA LYS A 137 27.73 21.84 18.36
C LYS A 137 26.84 21.15 17.33
N TYR A 138 26.05 21.90 16.58
CA TYR A 138 25.20 21.36 15.52
C TYR A 138 26.05 20.73 14.41
N GLN A 139 27.08 21.43 13.91
CA GLN A 139 27.97 20.92 12.87
C GLN A 139 28.72 19.66 13.32
N GLN A 140 29.23 19.65 14.56
CA GLN A 140 29.88 18.47 15.12
C GLN A 140 28.90 17.29 15.26
N ALA A 141 27.71 17.53 15.81
CA ALA A 141 26.69 16.49 15.95
C ALA A 141 26.22 15.94 14.60
N LEU A 142 26.10 16.80 13.59
CA LEU A 142 25.75 16.42 12.23
C LEU A 142 26.84 15.51 11.62
N LYS A 143 28.11 15.93 11.71
CA LYS A 143 29.23 15.11 11.26
C LYS A 143 29.30 13.77 11.99
N ASP A 144 29.14 13.77 13.30
CA ASP A 144 29.18 12.57 14.14
C ASP A 144 28.04 11.58 13.85
N LEU A 145 26.86 12.09 13.46
CA LEU A 145 25.70 11.28 13.10
C LEU A 145 25.91 10.60 11.74
N TYR A 146 26.26 11.37 10.70
CA TYR A 146 26.42 10.83 9.34
C TYR A 146 27.67 9.95 9.17
N THR A 147 28.69 10.13 10.00
CA THR A 147 29.87 9.22 10.00
C THR A 147 29.58 7.87 10.65
N ARG A 148 28.60 7.79 11.56
CA ARG A 148 28.28 6.57 12.34
C ARG A 148 26.89 6.01 12.01
N LEU A 149 26.50 6.08 10.74
CA LEU A 149 25.22 5.54 10.27
C LEU A 149 25.20 4.01 10.34
N THR A 150 24.17 3.50 11.01
CA THR A 150 23.82 2.08 10.98
C THR A 150 23.29 1.67 9.60
N PRO A 151 23.34 0.37 9.24
CA PRO A 151 22.82 -0.11 7.95
C PRO A 151 21.37 0.29 7.68
N ILE A 152 20.49 0.22 8.69
CA ILE A 152 19.08 0.60 8.53
C ILE A 152 18.89 2.11 8.35
N GLN A 153 19.72 2.95 8.97
CA GLN A 153 19.69 4.39 8.75
C GLN A 153 20.11 4.73 7.32
N ARG A 154 21.12 4.03 6.76
CA ARG A 154 21.48 4.16 5.34
C ARG A 154 20.33 3.73 4.42
N VAL A 155 19.59 2.67 4.74
CA VAL A 155 18.35 2.31 4.02
C VAL A 155 17.34 3.46 4.02
N TYR A 156 17.14 4.13 5.15
CA TYR A 156 16.23 5.29 5.22
C TYR A 156 16.71 6.47 4.38
N ILE A 157 18.02 6.72 4.31
CA ILE A 157 18.61 7.73 3.42
C ILE A 157 18.48 7.33 1.94
N ALA A 158 18.66 6.05 1.60
CA ALA A 158 18.44 5.51 0.26
C ALA A 158 16.97 5.62 -0.18
N ARG A 159 16.04 5.53 0.77
CA ARG A 159 14.59 5.69 0.56
C ARG A 159 14.10 7.13 0.74
N HIS A 160 15.01 8.09 0.92
CA HIS A 160 14.63 9.46 1.21
C HIS A 160 13.75 10.03 0.08
N PRO A 161 12.59 10.66 0.36
CA PRO A 161 11.68 11.13 -0.68
C PRO A 161 12.28 12.15 -1.65
N ASN A 162 13.25 12.93 -1.17
CA ASN A 162 13.96 13.92 -1.97
C ASN A 162 15.28 13.38 -2.55
N ARG A 163 15.55 12.07 -2.45
CA ARG A 163 16.75 11.49 -3.05
C ARG A 163 16.73 11.72 -4.56
N PRO A 164 17.82 12.22 -5.18
CA PRO A 164 17.82 12.50 -6.60
C PRO A 164 17.57 11.22 -7.42
N THR A 165 16.69 11.32 -8.41
CA THR A 165 16.30 10.22 -9.28
C THR A 165 17.24 10.09 -10.48
N PHE A 166 17.10 9.03 -11.27
CA PHE A 166 17.90 8.82 -12.49
C PHE A 166 17.94 10.05 -13.41
N LEU A 167 16.79 10.63 -13.74
CA LEU A 167 16.73 11.81 -14.62
C LEU A 167 17.31 13.07 -13.97
N ASP A 168 17.28 13.20 -12.64
CA ASP A 168 17.97 14.30 -11.94
C ASP A 168 19.48 14.23 -12.19
N HIS A 169 20.08 13.05 -12.08
CA HIS A 169 21.50 12.87 -12.36
C HIS A 169 21.83 13.04 -13.83
N VAL A 170 21.07 12.42 -14.73
CA VAL A 170 21.35 12.48 -16.18
C VAL A 170 21.29 13.92 -16.70
N PHE A 171 20.30 14.72 -16.31
CA PHE A 171 20.24 16.12 -16.73
C PHE A 171 21.35 16.99 -16.13
N ASN A 172 21.90 16.63 -14.97
CA ASN A 172 23.02 17.36 -14.36
C ASN A 172 24.39 17.00 -14.94
N ILE A 173 24.55 15.81 -15.52
CA ILE A 173 25.86 15.33 -16.03
C ILE A 173 25.99 15.37 -17.55
N THR A 174 24.87 15.49 -18.28
CA THR A 174 24.87 15.49 -19.74
C THR A 174 24.56 16.85 -20.33
N GLU A 175 25.20 17.18 -21.46
CA GLU A 175 24.93 18.42 -22.20
C GLU A 175 23.60 18.37 -22.94
N LYS A 176 23.31 17.20 -23.53
CA LYS A 176 22.09 16.88 -24.26
C LYS A 176 21.71 15.46 -23.94
N PHE A 177 20.45 15.25 -23.55
CA PHE A 177 19.87 13.95 -23.34
C PHE A 177 18.63 13.78 -24.22
N VAL A 178 18.57 12.67 -24.94
CA VAL A 178 17.42 12.29 -25.77
C VAL A 178 16.83 11.00 -25.23
N GLU A 179 15.66 11.11 -24.61
CA GLU A 179 14.92 9.95 -24.09
C GLU A 179 14.37 9.09 -25.25
N LEU A 180 14.47 7.77 -25.09
CA LEU A 180 14.03 6.77 -26.03
C LEU A 180 12.99 5.86 -25.35
N HIS A 181 11.89 5.58 -26.04
CA HIS A 181 10.68 4.99 -25.45
C HIS A 181 10.23 3.67 -26.06
N GLY A 182 9.45 2.92 -25.28
CA GLY A 182 8.72 1.71 -25.66
C GLY A 182 9.59 0.45 -25.68
N ASP A 183 8.97 -0.72 -25.80
CA ASP A 183 9.64 -2.02 -25.98
C ASP A 183 9.46 -2.62 -27.40
N ARG A 184 8.60 -2.02 -28.24
CA ARG A 184 8.10 -2.53 -29.55
C ARG A 184 7.09 -3.69 -29.43
N SER A 185 6.62 -3.98 -28.23
CA SER A 185 5.57 -4.96 -27.94
C SER A 185 4.31 -4.32 -27.36
N GLY A 186 4.20 -2.99 -27.42
CA GLY A 186 2.96 -2.24 -27.19
C GLY A 186 2.91 -1.47 -25.88
N TYR A 187 3.98 -1.43 -25.08
CA TYR A 187 4.01 -0.66 -23.83
C TYR A 187 5.34 0.06 -23.62
N ASP A 188 5.26 1.28 -23.12
CA ASP A 188 6.42 2.03 -22.63
C ASP A 188 6.35 2.11 -21.12
N ASP A 189 7.15 1.28 -20.46
CA ASP A 189 7.14 1.20 -19.00
C ASP A 189 7.75 2.47 -18.39
N PRO A 190 6.99 3.26 -17.62
CA PRO A 190 7.47 4.50 -17.05
C PRO A 190 8.52 4.28 -15.95
N ALA A 191 8.61 3.10 -15.34
CA ALA A 191 9.57 2.81 -14.26
C ALA A 191 11.02 2.65 -14.74
N ILE A 192 11.23 2.38 -16.03
CA ILE A 192 12.56 2.38 -16.66
C ILE A 192 12.63 3.55 -17.64
N VAL A 193 13.67 4.36 -17.56
CA VAL A 193 13.94 5.38 -18.57
C VAL A 193 15.23 5.03 -19.30
N THR A 194 15.25 5.26 -20.61
CA THR A 194 16.41 4.99 -21.46
C THR A 194 16.65 6.16 -22.40
N GLY A 195 17.90 6.40 -22.80
CA GLY A 195 18.19 7.48 -23.74
C GLY A 195 19.67 7.63 -24.06
N ILE A 196 19.98 8.49 -25.02
CA ILE A 196 21.36 8.80 -25.42
C ILE A 196 21.73 10.15 -24.82
N GLY A 197 22.88 10.20 -24.17
CA GLY A 197 23.43 11.44 -23.63
C GLY A 197 24.91 11.59 -23.94
N THR A 198 25.41 12.83 -23.82
CA THR A 198 26.83 13.14 -24.02
C THR A 198 27.44 13.70 -22.74
N ILE A 199 28.55 13.12 -22.31
CA ILE A 199 29.38 13.61 -21.19
C ILE A 199 30.77 13.91 -21.78
N ASP A 200 31.24 15.14 -21.66
CA ASP A 200 32.58 15.57 -22.09
C ASP A 200 32.93 15.12 -23.52
N GLY A 201 31.98 15.28 -24.45
CA GLY A 201 32.11 14.88 -25.85
C GLY A 201 31.94 13.39 -26.15
N ARG A 202 31.82 12.51 -25.14
CA ARG A 202 31.59 11.06 -25.32
C ARG A 202 30.11 10.71 -25.19
N ARG A 203 29.62 9.87 -26.10
CA ARG A 203 28.21 9.45 -26.16
C ARG A 203 28.00 8.15 -25.41
N TYR A 204 26.95 8.09 -24.61
CA TYR A 204 26.59 6.93 -23.80
C TYR A 204 25.12 6.58 -24.00
N MET A 205 24.82 5.29 -23.95
CA MET A 205 23.45 4.80 -23.74
C MET A 205 23.18 4.76 -22.23
N PHE A 206 22.31 5.65 -21.76
CA PHE A 206 21.85 5.69 -20.39
C PHE A 206 20.57 4.87 -20.23
N MET A 207 20.47 4.14 -19.14
CA MET A 207 19.23 3.52 -18.72
C MET A 207 19.14 3.42 -17.21
N GLY A 208 17.95 3.51 -16.64
CA GLY A 208 17.84 3.41 -15.20
C GLY A 208 16.42 3.32 -14.71
N HIS A 209 16.31 2.99 -13.42
CA HIS A 209 15.07 3.05 -12.70
C HIS A 209 14.70 4.50 -12.42
N GLN A 210 13.47 4.88 -12.77
CA GLN A 210 12.97 6.22 -12.55
C GLN A 210 11.87 6.17 -11.49
N LYS A 211 12.18 6.63 -10.28
CA LYS A 211 11.18 6.94 -9.25
C LYS A 211 10.54 8.31 -9.53
N GLY A 212 9.50 8.67 -8.77
CA GLY A 212 8.87 9.99 -8.84
C GLY A 212 9.31 10.90 -7.69
N ARG A 213 9.34 12.22 -7.93
CA ARG A 213 9.69 13.20 -6.89
C ARG A 213 8.56 13.50 -5.91
N ASN A 214 7.33 13.10 -6.26
CA ASN A 214 6.12 13.31 -5.47
C ASN A 214 5.18 12.11 -5.61
N THR A 215 4.12 12.05 -4.81
CA THR A 215 3.17 10.92 -4.81
C THR A 215 2.55 10.65 -6.18
N LYS A 216 2.17 11.70 -6.93
CA LYS A 216 1.55 11.53 -8.26
C LYS A 216 2.53 10.93 -9.26
N GLU A 217 3.76 11.43 -9.28
CA GLU A 217 4.82 10.88 -10.11
C GLU A 217 5.21 9.47 -9.69
N ASN A 218 5.29 9.19 -8.39
CA ASN A 218 5.61 7.86 -7.89
C ASN A 218 4.57 6.83 -8.34
N VAL A 219 3.29 7.14 -8.25
CA VAL A 219 2.23 6.27 -8.79
C VAL A 219 2.38 6.11 -10.31
N LYS A 220 2.61 7.21 -11.06
CA LYS A 220 2.80 7.14 -12.52
C LYS A 220 4.01 6.28 -12.92
N ARG A 221 5.09 6.36 -12.16
CA ARG A 221 6.37 5.66 -12.39
C ARG A 221 6.43 4.30 -11.68
N ASN A 222 5.31 3.83 -11.14
CA ASN A 222 5.21 2.60 -10.38
C ASN A 222 6.28 2.48 -9.26
N PHE A 223 6.60 3.59 -8.61
CA PHE A 223 7.64 3.70 -7.57
C PHE A 223 9.02 3.19 -8.03
N GLY A 224 9.31 3.25 -9.34
CA GLY A 224 10.55 2.71 -9.92
C GLY A 224 10.58 1.18 -9.94
N MET A 225 9.45 0.49 -9.83
CA MET A 225 9.32 -0.97 -9.96
C MET A 225 8.95 -1.33 -11.41
N PRO A 226 9.89 -1.90 -12.19
CA PRO A 226 9.62 -2.23 -13.58
C PRO A 226 8.71 -3.44 -13.72
N THR A 227 7.84 -3.36 -14.72
CA THR A 227 7.12 -4.50 -15.32
C THR A 227 8.04 -5.22 -16.32
N PRO A 228 7.62 -6.37 -16.90
CA PRO A 228 8.44 -7.08 -17.88
C PRO A 228 8.77 -6.22 -19.11
N HIS A 229 7.87 -5.32 -19.49
CA HIS A 229 8.05 -4.38 -20.58
C HIS A 229 9.21 -3.40 -20.34
N GLY A 230 9.45 -2.98 -19.09
CA GLY A 230 10.57 -2.13 -18.73
C GLY A 230 11.92 -2.81 -18.98
N TYR A 231 12.03 -4.08 -18.59
CA TYR A 231 13.25 -4.86 -18.86
C TYR A 231 13.44 -5.14 -20.34
N ARG A 232 12.38 -5.46 -21.09
CA ARG A 232 12.44 -5.64 -22.55
C ARG A 232 12.81 -4.35 -23.29
N LYS A 233 12.32 -3.19 -22.83
CA LYS A 233 12.78 -1.88 -23.30
C LYS A 233 14.28 -1.69 -23.05
N ALA A 234 14.75 -1.95 -21.83
CA ALA A 234 16.18 -1.85 -21.51
C ALA A 234 17.02 -2.77 -22.40
N LEU A 235 16.61 -4.03 -22.55
CA LEU A 235 17.26 -5.02 -23.43
C LEU A 235 17.38 -4.52 -24.87
N ARG A 236 16.30 -3.95 -25.41
CA ARG A 236 16.30 -3.39 -26.76
C ARG A 236 17.34 -2.28 -26.89
N MET A 237 17.43 -1.39 -25.90
CA MET A 237 18.42 -0.31 -25.92
C MET A 237 19.84 -0.82 -25.73
N MET A 238 20.05 -1.88 -24.95
CA MET A 238 21.34 -2.55 -24.85
C MET A 238 21.79 -3.12 -26.21
N TYR A 239 20.89 -3.73 -26.99
CA TYR A 239 21.21 -4.17 -28.34
C TYR A 239 21.57 -3.01 -29.29
N TYR A 240 20.85 -1.88 -29.21
CA TYR A 240 21.22 -0.69 -29.98
C TYR A 240 22.59 -0.16 -29.58
N ALA A 241 22.89 -0.11 -28.27
CA ALA A 241 24.18 0.32 -27.77
C ALA A 241 25.30 -0.58 -28.29
N ASP A 242 25.11 -1.90 -28.23
CA ASP A 242 26.07 -2.89 -28.75
C ASP A 242 26.29 -2.75 -30.26
N HIS A 243 25.20 -2.63 -31.03
CA HIS A 243 25.27 -2.48 -32.49
C HIS A 243 26.00 -1.20 -32.93
N HIS A 244 25.78 -0.09 -32.22
CA HIS A 244 26.37 1.21 -32.56
C HIS A 244 27.67 1.52 -31.82
N GLY A 245 28.14 0.63 -30.94
CA GLY A 245 29.36 0.82 -30.16
C GLY A 245 29.25 1.88 -29.08
N PHE A 246 28.05 2.15 -28.54
CA PHE A 246 27.88 3.07 -27.42
C PHE A 246 28.16 2.36 -26.09
N PRO A 247 29.09 2.88 -25.25
CA PRO A 247 29.20 2.45 -23.86
C PRO A 247 27.87 2.61 -23.10
N ILE A 248 27.59 1.70 -22.18
CA ILE A 248 26.33 1.66 -21.44
C ILE A 248 26.55 2.11 -20.00
N VAL A 249 25.73 3.04 -19.52
CA VAL A 249 25.68 3.44 -18.11
C VAL A 249 24.30 3.14 -17.56
N THR A 250 24.23 2.32 -16.50
CA THR A 250 22.96 1.97 -15.86
C THR A 250 22.84 2.57 -14.46
N PHE A 251 21.63 3.00 -14.10
CA PHE A 251 21.33 3.58 -12.79
C PHE A 251 20.29 2.72 -12.05
N ILE A 252 20.68 2.23 -10.88
CA ILE A 252 19.89 1.30 -10.07
C ILE A 252 19.25 2.06 -8.90
N ASP A 253 17.91 2.12 -8.92
CA ASP A 253 17.08 2.69 -7.86
C ASP A 253 15.67 2.10 -7.88
N THR A 254 15.55 0.87 -7.39
CA THR A 254 14.29 0.14 -7.33
C THR A 254 14.16 -0.65 -6.04
N PRO A 255 12.98 -0.67 -5.39
CA PRO A 255 12.75 -1.61 -4.29
C PRO A 255 12.64 -3.06 -4.79
N GLY A 256 12.41 -3.27 -6.09
CA GLY A 256 12.33 -4.57 -6.74
C GLY A 256 11.52 -4.53 -8.04
N ALA A 257 11.47 -5.66 -8.74
CA ALA A 257 10.57 -5.83 -9.88
C ALA A 257 9.10 -5.76 -9.41
N TYR A 258 8.21 -5.24 -10.24
CA TYR A 258 6.80 -5.15 -9.87
C TYR A 258 6.18 -6.55 -9.77
N ALA A 259 5.69 -6.89 -8.57
CA ALA A 259 5.15 -8.20 -8.24
C ALA A 259 3.62 -8.18 -8.33
N ASP A 260 3.11 -8.21 -9.56
CA ASP A 260 1.67 -8.24 -9.86
C ASP A 260 1.34 -9.45 -10.75
N LEU A 261 0.10 -9.95 -10.63
CA LEU A 261 -0.39 -11.13 -11.36
C LEU A 261 -0.16 -10.99 -12.87
N LYS A 262 -0.47 -9.82 -13.44
CA LYS A 262 -0.29 -9.58 -14.87
C LYS A 262 1.18 -9.57 -15.28
N CYS A 263 2.09 -9.15 -14.40
CA CYS A 263 3.53 -9.19 -14.69
C CYS A 263 4.05 -10.63 -14.72
N GLU A 264 3.54 -11.49 -13.85
CA GLU A 264 3.85 -12.93 -13.88
C GLU A 264 3.33 -13.59 -15.16
N GLU A 265 2.08 -13.33 -15.56
CA GLU A 265 1.50 -13.82 -16.82
C GLU A 265 2.31 -13.36 -18.06
N LEU A 266 2.83 -12.13 -18.01
CA LEU A 266 3.64 -11.55 -19.07
C LEU A 266 5.12 -11.96 -19.00
N GLY A 267 5.53 -12.78 -18.02
CA GLY A 267 6.89 -13.33 -17.93
C GLY A 267 7.91 -12.40 -17.28
N GLN A 268 7.65 -11.90 -16.06
CA GLN A 268 8.61 -11.09 -15.29
C GLN A 268 9.96 -11.79 -15.09
N GLY A 269 9.94 -13.06 -14.69
CA GLY A 269 11.17 -13.86 -14.54
C GLY A 269 11.91 -14.07 -15.87
N GLU A 270 11.19 -14.27 -16.98
CA GLU A 270 11.77 -14.42 -18.32
C GLU A 270 12.46 -13.13 -18.77
N ALA A 271 11.80 -11.97 -18.60
CA ALA A 271 12.35 -10.68 -18.99
C ALA A 271 13.64 -10.36 -18.21
N ILE A 272 13.65 -10.61 -16.89
CA ILE A 272 14.86 -10.46 -16.07
C ILE A 272 15.96 -11.40 -16.53
N ALA A 273 15.66 -12.69 -16.70
CA ALA A 273 16.64 -13.70 -17.10
C ALA A 273 17.27 -13.40 -18.47
N ASN A 274 16.46 -12.96 -19.44
CA ASN A 274 16.93 -12.59 -20.76
C ASN A 274 17.84 -11.36 -20.74
N ASN A 275 17.56 -10.37 -19.89
CA ASN A 275 18.49 -9.26 -19.69
C ASN A 275 19.83 -9.75 -19.12
N LEU A 276 19.79 -10.53 -18.03
CA LEU A 276 21.01 -11.05 -17.41
C LEU A 276 21.88 -11.81 -18.40
N ARG A 277 21.28 -12.74 -19.15
CA ARG A 277 21.95 -13.52 -20.19
C ARG A 277 22.56 -12.63 -21.26
N THR A 278 21.80 -11.66 -21.77
CA THR A 278 22.26 -10.79 -22.86
C THR A 278 23.39 -9.89 -22.41
N MET A 279 23.30 -9.32 -21.21
CA MET A 279 24.33 -8.43 -20.65
C MET A 279 25.70 -9.09 -20.55
N PHE A 280 25.82 -10.42 -20.41
CA PHE A 280 27.12 -11.10 -20.48
C PHE A 280 27.76 -11.09 -21.87
N GLY A 281 26.97 -10.97 -22.95
CA GLY A 281 27.44 -11.04 -24.34
C GLY A 281 27.67 -9.70 -25.03
N LEU A 282 27.35 -8.57 -24.39
CA LEU A 282 27.51 -7.24 -24.98
C LEU A 282 28.98 -6.86 -25.12
N LYS A 283 29.40 -6.43 -26.32
CA LYS A 283 30.77 -6.10 -26.71
C LYS A 283 31.20 -4.70 -26.29
N VAL A 284 30.26 -3.88 -25.84
CA VAL A 284 30.50 -2.54 -25.28
C VAL A 284 30.73 -2.59 -23.76
N PRO A 285 31.50 -1.65 -23.19
CA PRO A 285 31.68 -1.57 -21.74
C PRO A 285 30.38 -1.13 -21.04
N ILE A 286 30.14 -1.69 -19.85
CA ILE A 286 28.96 -1.41 -19.03
C ILE A 286 29.40 -0.98 -17.64
N VAL A 287 28.89 0.16 -17.16
CA VAL A 287 29.05 0.63 -15.78
C VAL A 287 27.68 0.77 -15.15
N SER A 288 27.47 0.12 -14.00
CA SER A 288 26.24 0.21 -13.22
C SER A 288 26.47 1.00 -11.94
N ILE A 289 25.54 1.90 -11.62
CA ILE A 289 25.62 2.78 -10.46
C ILE A 289 24.37 2.61 -9.62
N VAL A 290 24.51 2.11 -8.39
CA VAL A 290 23.40 2.07 -7.43
C VAL A 290 23.29 3.44 -6.78
N ILE A 291 22.27 4.20 -7.17
CA ILE A 291 22.04 5.55 -6.66
C ILE A 291 21.06 5.58 -5.49
N GLY A 292 20.25 4.55 -5.29
CA GLY A 292 19.31 4.47 -4.17
C GLY A 292 19.18 3.05 -3.66
N GLU A 293 18.08 2.40 -3.99
CA GLU A 293 17.87 0.99 -3.65
C GLU A 293 18.21 0.06 -4.81
N GLY A 294 18.93 -1.02 -4.53
CA GLY A 294 19.10 -2.14 -5.42
C GLY A 294 18.27 -3.33 -4.94
N GLY A 295 17.02 -3.39 -5.35
CA GLY A 295 16.10 -4.45 -4.98
C GLY A 295 16.22 -5.71 -5.83
N SER A 296 16.87 -6.74 -5.30
CA SER A 296 16.80 -8.12 -5.78
C SER A 296 17.08 -8.29 -7.29
N GLY A 297 16.43 -9.27 -7.92
CA GLY A 297 16.53 -9.53 -9.36
C GLY A 297 16.08 -8.37 -10.24
N GLY A 298 15.21 -7.47 -9.74
CA GLY A 298 14.78 -6.30 -10.50
C GLY A 298 15.90 -5.30 -10.73
N ALA A 299 16.70 -5.04 -9.70
CA ALA A 299 17.93 -4.25 -9.83
C ALA A 299 18.98 -4.97 -10.68
N LEU A 300 19.15 -6.29 -10.46
CA LEU A 300 20.16 -7.09 -11.17
C LEU A 300 19.91 -7.14 -12.69
N ALA A 301 18.65 -7.06 -13.13
CA ALA A 301 18.24 -7.08 -14.53
C ALA A 301 18.87 -5.99 -15.41
N ILE A 302 19.42 -4.93 -14.82
CA ILE A 302 20.23 -3.92 -15.52
C ILE A 302 21.59 -3.70 -14.83
N GLY A 303 22.00 -4.60 -13.94
CA GLY A 303 23.19 -4.49 -13.10
C GLY A 303 24.33 -5.43 -13.47
N CYS A 304 24.18 -6.25 -14.51
CA CYS A 304 25.23 -7.18 -14.96
C CYS A 304 26.32 -6.44 -15.77
N ALA A 305 27.19 -5.71 -15.07
CA ALA A 305 28.13 -4.76 -15.65
C ALA A 305 29.60 -5.15 -15.45
N ASN A 306 30.49 -4.50 -16.22
CA ASN A 306 31.94 -4.61 -16.00
C ASN A 306 32.30 -4.02 -14.65
N LYS A 307 31.78 -2.83 -14.33
CA LYS A 307 31.90 -2.21 -13.01
C LYS A 307 30.53 -1.90 -12.39
N LEU A 308 30.40 -2.16 -11.09
CA LEU A 308 29.25 -1.85 -10.25
C LEU A 308 29.75 -0.93 -9.14
N ILE A 309 29.29 0.31 -9.15
CA ILE A 309 29.68 1.34 -8.18
C ILE A 309 28.44 1.74 -7.40
N MET A 310 28.58 2.14 -6.15
CA MET A 310 27.45 2.48 -5.29
C MET A 310 27.65 3.87 -4.69
N LEU A 311 26.59 4.68 -4.60
CA LEU A 311 26.63 5.85 -3.73
C LEU A 311 26.77 5.38 -2.27
N GLU A 312 27.40 6.20 -1.43
CA GLU A 312 27.77 5.86 -0.06
C GLU A 312 26.61 5.33 0.79
N ASN A 313 25.43 5.95 0.66
CA ASN A 313 24.22 5.56 1.39
C ASN A 313 23.30 4.64 0.59
N ALA A 314 23.66 4.26 -0.64
CA ALA A 314 22.89 3.30 -1.42
C ALA A 314 22.98 1.89 -0.80
N VAL A 315 21.95 1.09 -1.06
CA VAL A 315 21.83 -0.28 -0.53
C VAL A 315 21.56 -1.24 -1.66
N PHE A 316 22.13 -2.45 -1.60
CA PHE A 316 21.89 -3.49 -2.61
C PHE A 316 21.69 -4.84 -1.92
N TYR A 317 20.56 -5.49 -2.20
CA TYR A 317 20.13 -6.65 -1.41
C TYR A 317 19.34 -7.68 -2.22
N VAL A 318 19.38 -8.94 -1.79
CA VAL A 318 18.59 -10.02 -2.38
C VAL A 318 17.10 -9.95 -2.02
N ALA A 319 16.79 -9.48 -0.82
CA ALA A 319 15.44 -9.25 -0.31
C ALA A 319 15.45 -8.03 0.60
N SER A 320 14.36 -7.28 0.65
CA SER A 320 14.28 -6.11 1.53
C SER A 320 14.48 -6.52 2.99
N PRO A 321 15.07 -5.65 3.83
CA PRO A 321 15.23 -5.93 5.25
C PRO A 321 13.92 -6.34 5.93
N GLU A 322 12.80 -5.72 5.52
CA GLU A 322 11.46 -6.03 6.04
C GLU A 322 11.01 -7.44 5.64
N ALA A 323 11.20 -7.84 4.37
CA ALA A 323 10.83 -9.16 3.90
C ALA A 323 11.70 -10.26 4.54
N CYS A 324 13.00 -10.01 4.65
CA CYS A 324 13.93 -10.91 5.34
C CYS A 324 13.55 -11.08 6.82
N ALA A 325 13.23 -9.97 7.50
CA ALA A 325 12.78 -9.97 8.89
C ALA A 325 11.46 -10.75 9.08
N ALA A 326 10.50 -10.58 8.17
CA ALA A 326 9.24 -11.31 8.20
C ALA A 326 9.43 -12.83 8.02
N ILE A 327 10.41 -13.27 7.21
CA ILE A 327 10.66 -14.69 6.95
C ILE A 327 11.48 -15.32 8.08
N LEU A 328 12.63 -14.75 8.42
CA LEU A 328 13.58 -15.36 9.34
C LEU A 328 13.21 -15.13 10.82
N TRP A 329 12.69 -13.94 11.14
CA TRP A 329 12.33 -13.56 12.52
C TRP A 329 10.82 -13.52 12.76
N LYS A 330 9.99 -13.82 11.75
CA LYS A 330 8.51 -13.76 11.84
C LYS A 330 7.99 -12.40 12.33
N SER A 331 8.77 -11.34 12.13
CA SER A 331 8.47 -10.01 12.64
C SER A 331 9.16 -8.93 11.80
N ALA A 332 8.38 -8.05 11.18
CA ALA A 332 8.91 -6.92 10.42
C ALA A 332 9.70 -5.93 11.31
N LYS A 333 9.48 -5.93 12.63
CA LYS A 333 10.24 -5.09 13.58
C LYS A 333 11.72 -5.47 13.66
N ALA A 334 12.09 -6.67 13.22
CA ALA A 334 13.49 -7.10 13.15
C ALA A 334 14.23 -6.61 11.89
N ALA A 335 13.65 -5.69 11.10
CA ALA A 335 14.31 -5.12 9.92
C ALA A 335 15.71 -4.52 10.19
N PRO A 336 15.97 -3.83 11.32
CA PRO A 336 17.33 -3.36 11.63
C PRO A 336 18.34 -4.52 11.75
N GLN A 337 17.97 -5.59 12.44
CA GLN A 337 18.80 -6.79 12.61
C GLN A 337 19.01 -7.52 11.27
N ALA A 338 17.97 -7.59 10.44
CA ALA A 338 18.06 -8.18 9.11
C ALA A 338 19.01 -7.37 8.20
N ALA A 339 18.91 -6.03 8.20
CA ALA A 339 19.77 -5.16 7.40
C ALA A 339 21.26 -5.33 7.74
N GLU A 340 21.58 -5.45 9.03
CA GLU A 340 22.94 -5.70 9.51
C GLU A 340 23.45 -7.09 9.11
N THR A 341 22.62 -8.12 9.28
CA THR A 341 22.97 -9.51 8.95
C THR A 341 23.21 -9.70 7.45
N LEU A 342 22.41 -9.04 6.61
CA LEU A 342 22.50 -9.13 5.15
C LEU A 342 23.68 -8.35 4.55
N ARG A 343 24.32 -7.45 5.31
CA ARG A 343 25.48 -6.64 4.86
C ARG A 343 25.23 -5.88 3.56
N ILE A 344 24.12 -5.15 3.51
CA ILE A 344 23.56 -4.54 2.29
C ILE A 344 24.18 -3.20 1.88
N THR A 345 25.12 -2.65 2.67
CA THR A 345 25.66 -1.30 2.48
C THR A 345 26.80 -1.29 1.46
N ALA A 346 27.01 -0.15 0.78
CA ALA A 346 28.05 0.02 -0.22
C ALA A 346 29.44 -0.41 0.27
N THR A 347 29.82 -0.02 1.49
CA THR A 347 31.13 -0.37 2.09
C THR A 347 31.28 -1.87 2.32
N GLU A 348 30.24 -2.55 2.79
CA GLU A 348 30.30 -4.00 3.03
C GLU A 348 30.34 -4.77 1.71
N LEU A 349 29.58 -4.33 0.70
CA LEU A 349 29.57 -4.96 -0.62
C LEU A 349 30.88 -4.78 -1.38
N CYS A 350 31.61 -3.67 -1.15
CA CYS A 350 32.98 -3.52 -1.65
C CYS A 350 33.95 -4.48 -0.94
N LYS A 351 33.84 -4.65 0.39
CA LYS A 351 34.64 -5.65 1.12
C LYS A 351 34.39 -7.07 0.64
N LEU A 352 33.14 -7.38 0.27
CA LEU A 352 32.73 -8.66 -0.30
C LEU A 352 33.08 -8.81 -1.80
N GLN A 353 33.71 -7.80 -2.42
CA GLN A 353 34.08 -7.77 -3.84
C GLN A 353 32.88 -7.95 -4.79
N ILE A 354 31.70 -7.51 -4.36
CA ILE A 354 30.48 -7.47 -5.20
C ILE A 354 30.40 -6.14 -5.94
N ALA A 355 30.68 -5.04 -5.24
CA ALA A 355 30.82 -3.70 -5.79
C ALA A 355 32.31 -3.34 -5.92
N ASP A 356 32.66 -2.52 -6.92
CA ASP A 356 34.04 -2.15 -7.23
C ASP A 356 34.45 -0.79 -6.64
N GLY A 357 33.49 -0.02 -6.13
CA GLY A 357 33.77 1.30 -5.57
C GLY A 357 32.57 1.94 -4.89
N VAL A 358 32.88 2.96 -4.08
CA VAL A 358 31.90 3.80 -3.39
C VAL A 358 32.09 5.24 -3.84
N ILE A 359 31.00 5.87 -4.28
CA ILE A 359 30.96 7.31 -4.59
C ILE A 359 30.51 8.04 -3.32
N PRO A 360 31.29 9.01 -2.81
CA PRO A 360 30.92 9.74 -1.60
C PRO A 360 29.65 10.56 -1.80
N GLU A 361 28.87 10.72 -0.74
CA GLU A 361 27.73 11.63 -0.70
C GLU A 361 28.08 12.88 0.13
N PRO A 362 27.42 14.03 -0.10
CA PRO A 362 27.60 15.19 0.75
C PRO A 362 27.08 14.89 2.16
N LEU A 363 27.54 15.66 3.16
CA LEU A 363 26.99 15.59 4.52
C LEU A 363 25.47 15.81 4.47
N GLY A 364 24.69 14.87 5.02
CA GLY A 364 23.23 14.84 4.82
C GLY A 364 22.75 13.73 3.87
N GLY A 365 23.62 13.26 2.98
CA GLY A 365 23.28 12.35 1.89
C GLY A 365 22.98 13.08 0.58
N ALA A 366 22.83 12.33 -0.51
CA ALA A 366 22.75 12.83 -1.90
C ALA A 366 21.71 13.95 -2.16
N HIS A 367 20.65 14.01 -1.35
CA HIS A 367 19.60 15.02 -1.46
C HIS A 367 20.00 16.38 -0.88
N ALA A 368 21.05 16.46 -0.07
CA ALA A 368 21.58 17.71 0.48
C ALA A 368 22.26 18.56 -0.60
N ASP A 369 23.02 17.93 -1.51
CA ASP A 369 23.58 18.56 -2.70
C ASP A 369 23.49 17.61 -3.91
N PRO A 370 22.34 17.62 -4.62
CA PRO A 370 22.12 16.79 -5.81
C PRO A 370 23.10 17.10 -6.95
N THR A 371 23.48 18.36 -7.12
CA THR A 371 24.36 18.81 -8.20
C THR A 371 25.77 18.27 -7.96
N TRP A 372 26.31 18.46 -6.75
CA TRP A 372 27.62 17.92 -6.37
C TRP A 372 27.64 16.40 -6.49
N THR A 373 26.61 15.71 -6.00
CA THR A 373 26.51 14.24 -6.09
C THR A 373 26.52 13.79 -7.56
N SER A 374 25.81 14.49 -8.43
CA SER A 374 25.81 14.21 -9.87
C SER A 374 27.20 14.38 -10.49
N GLN A 375 27.95 15.41 -10.11
CA GLN A 375 29.33 15.58 -10.57
C GLN A 375 30.26 14.46 -10.09
N GLN A 376 30.10 13.97 -8.85
CA GLN A 376 30.87 12.80 -8.38
C GLN A 376 30.53 11.54 -9.18
N ILE A 377 29.26 11.33 -9.52
CA ILE A 377 28.84 10.26 -10.42
C ILE A 377 29.49 10.41 -11.80
N LYS A 378 29.50 11.62 -12.37
CA LYS A 378 30.16 11.91 -13.66
C LYS A 378 31.64 11.53 -13.63
N ASN A 379 32.35 11.90 -12.57
CA ASN A 379 33.76 11.55 -12.40
C ASN A 379 33.97 10.04 -12.35
N ALA A 380 33.17 9.33 -11.55
CA ALA A 380 33.25 7.88 -11.45
C ALA A 380 32.93 7.16 -12.78
N ILE A 381 31.99 7.70 -13.58
CA ILE A 381 31.71 7.21 -14.93
C ILE A 381 32.94 7.40 -15.82
N ASN A 382 33.51 8.60 -15.87
CA ASN A 382 34.66 8.90 -16.72
C ASN A 382 35.87 8.04 -16.36
N GLU A 383 36.22 7.95 -15.07
CA GLU A 383 37.31 7.09 -14.59
C GLU A 383 37.11 5.62 -14.96
N SER A 384 35.90 5.11 -14.76
CA SER A 384 35.56 3.72 -15.10
C SER A 384 35.63 3.46 -16.61
N MET A 385 35.13 4.39 -17.41
CA MET A 385 35.11 4.27 -18.86
C MET A 385 36.52 4.43 -19.45
N ASP A 386 37.37 5.30 -18.90
CA ASP A 386 38.77 5.45 -19.30
C ASP A 386 39.59 4.17 -19.07
N GLU A 387 39.26 3.40 -18.02
CA GLU A 387 39.87 2.09 -17.81
C GLU A 387 39.32 1.04 -18.78
N LEU A 388 37.99 0.92 -18.88
CA LEU A 388 37.35 -0.13 -19.65
C LEU A 388 37.53 0.04 -21.17
N MET A 389 37.62 1.27 -21.68
CA MET A 389 37.82 1.51 -23.11
C MET A 389 39.24 1.21 -23.60
N LYS A 390 40.20 0.96 -22.70
CA LYS A 390 41.54 0.48 -23.06
C LYS A 390 41.56 -1.01 -23.38
N MET A 391 40.54 -1.75 -22.93
CA MET A 391 40.41 -3.18 -23.16
C MET A 391 39.79 -3.44 -24.54
N ASP A 392 40.23 -4.51 -25.19
CA ASP A 392 39.56 -4.99 -26.40
C ASP A 392 38.23 -5.71 -26.06
N THR A 393 37.49 -6.12 -27.09
CA THR A 393 36.20 -6.80 -26.90
C THR A 393 36.32 -8.12 -26.14
N GLU A 394 37.36 -8.92 -26.38
CA GLU A 394 37.53 -10.21 -25.71
C GLU A 394 37.88 -10.01 -24.22
N GLU A 395 38.76 -9.05 -23.95
CA GLU A 395 39.13 -8.62 -22.61
C GLU A 395 37.92 -8.07 -21.85
N LEU A 396 37.07 -7.24 -22.47
CA LEU A 396 35.85 -6.73 -21.85
C LEU A 396 34.87 -7.83 -21.45
N LEU A 397 34.63 -8.79 -22.34
CA LEU A 397 33.74 -9.93 -22.08
C LEU A 397 34.30 -10.82 -20.97
N LYS A 398 35.60 -11.12 -21.04
CA LYS A 398 36.30 -11.92 -20.03
C LYS A 398 36.33 -11.21 -18.67
N HIS A 399 36.55 -9.90 -18.63
CA HIS A 399 36.49 -9.08 -17.43
C HIS A 399 35.13 -9.20 -16.74
N ARG A 400 34.05 -9.01 -17.49
CA ARG A 400 32.67 -9.14 -16.99
C ARG A 400 32.40 -10.56 -16.49
N MET A 401 32.73 -11.58 -17.28
CA MET A 401 32.53 -12.98 -16.90
C MET A 401 33.29 -13.34 -15.61
N LEU A 402 34.56 -12.98 -15.51
CA LEU A 402 35.40 -13.31 -14.35
C LEU A 402 34.92 -12.61 -13.08
N LYS A 403 34.47 -11.36 -13.18
CA LYS A 403 33.87 -10.65 -12.05
C LYS A 403 32.75 -11.47 -11.43
N PHE A 404 31.75 -11.88 -12.21
CA PHE A 404 30.61 -12.65 -11.69
C PHE A 404 31.00 -14.08 -11.28
N ARG A 405 31.96 -14.71 -11.96
CA ARG A 405 32.38 -16.09 -11.63
C ARG A 405 33.09 -16.19 -10.28
N LYS A 406 33.74 -15.11 -9.83
CA LYS A 406 34.40 -15.01 -8.51
C LYS A 406 33.43 -14.79 -7.35
N ILE A 407 32.20 -14.34 -7.61
CA ILE A 407 31.22 -14.06 -6.55
C ILE A 407 30.72 -15.38 -5.95
N GLY A 408 30.85 -15.50 -4.63
CA GLY A 408 30.39 -16.65 -3.84
C GLY A 408 31.52 -17.32 -3.07
N GLY A 409 31.20 -17.86 -1.89
CA GLY A 409 32.12 -18.66 -1.08
C GLY A 409 31.51 -20.02 -0.78
N PHE A 410 32.28 -21.08 -0.98
CA PHE A 410 31.90 -22.45 -0.65
C PHE A 410 33.12 -23.22 -0.12
N GLN A 411 32.86 -24.24 0.70
CA GLN A 411 33.91 -25.10 1.24
C GLN A 411 33.93 -26.41 0.46
N GLU A 412 35.05 -26.72 -0.19
CA GLU A 412 35.27 -27.99 -0.89
C GLU A 412 35.49 -29.13 0.10
N GLY A 413 35.08 -30.36 -0.26
CA GLY A 413 35.47 -31.58 0.46
C GLY A 413 34.69 -31.91 1.75
N LEU A 414 33.59 -31.24 2.04
CA LEU A 414 32.64 -31.75 3.05
C LEU A 414 31.90 -32.96 2.45
N PRO A 415 31.90 -34.14 3.11
CA PRO A 415 31.07 -35.26 2.68
C PRO A 415 29.60 -34.85 2.79
N VAL A 416 28.99 -34.50 1.65
CA VAL A 416 27.56 -34.31 1.55
C VAL A 416 26.94 -35.69 1.59
N ASP A 417 26.27 -36.02 2.69
CA ASP A 417 25.48 -37.24 2.77
C ASP A 417 24.46 -37.22 1.60
N PRO A 418 24.57 -38.11 0.60
CA PRO A 418 23.73 -38.07 -0.61
C PRO A 418 22.25 -38.23 -0.26
N LYS A 419 21.95 -38.71 0.95
CA LYS A 419 20.61 -38.77 1.51
C LYS A 419 20.53 -37.92 2.77
N LYS A 420 20.56 -36.60 2.60
CA LYS A 420 19.89 -35.75 3.58
C LYS A 420 18.40 -36.08 3.52
N LYS A 421 17.95 -37.04 4.34
CA LYS A 421 16.52 -37.25 4.63
C LYS A 421 16.04 -36.00 5.33
N VAL A 422 15.78 -34.95 4.56
CA VAL A 422 14.88 -33.92 5.01
C VAL A 422 13.56 -34.66 5.10
N ASN A 423 13.09 -34.93 6.31
CA ASN A 423 11.67 -35.19 6.53
C ASN A 423 10.94 -33.88 6.19
N MET A 424 10.91 -33.53 4.91
CA MET A 424 9.81 -32.80 4.33
C MET A 424 8.65 -33.78 4.37
N LYS A 425 8.15 -34.07 5.58
CA LYS A 425 6.71 -34.24 5.70
C LYS A 425 6.18 -33.02 4.98
N MET A 426 5.32 -33.24 3.99
CA MET A 426 4.35 -32.21 3.69
C MET A 426 3.91 -31.74 5.08
N LYS A 427 4.14 -30.47 5.41
CA LYS A 427 3.09 -29.83 6.15
C LYS A 427 1.90 -29.98 5.19
N GLU A 428 1.19 -31.11 5.32
CA GLU A 428 -0.12 -31.00 5.91
C GLU A 428 0.09 -29.97 7.01
N GLU A 429 -0.05 -28.67 6.64
CA GLU A 429 -0.87 -27.82 7.47
C GLU A 429 -1.93 -28.78 7.94
N PRO A 430 -2.12 -28.98 9.27
CA PRO A 430 -3.31 -29.66 9.68
C PRO A 430 -4.35 -29.01 8.79
N ILE A 431 -4.99 -29.80 7.92
CA ILE A 431 -6.24 -29.37 7.38
C ILE A 431 -6.88 -29.08 8.70
N ILE A 432 -7.03 -27.80 8.99
CA ILE A 432 -7.91 -27.38 10.03
C ILE A 432 -9.24 -27.76 9.35
N ARG A 433 -9.56 -29.07 9.30
CA ARG A 433 -10.43 -29.72 10.25
C ARG A 433 -10.14 -29.08 11.61
N THR A 434 -10.45 -27.79 11.73
CA THR A 434 -11.42 -27.33 12.69
C THR A 434 -12.45 -28.41 12.53
N SER A 435 -12.44 -29.35 13.46
CA SER A 435 -13.66 -29.96 13.90
C SER A 435 -14.76 -28.96 13.57
N ASN A 436 -15.52 -29.22 12.50
CA ASN A 436 -16.64 -28.37 12.07
C ASN A 436 -17.62 -28.15 13.26
N LEU A 437 -17.41 -28.90 14.35
CA LEU A 437 -18.05 -28.85 15.64
C LEU A 437 -17.67 -27.67 16.55
N ASN A 438 -16.54 -26.96 16.36
CA ASN A 438 -16.10 -26.00 17.40
C ASN A 438 -16.54 -24.54 17.18
N ILE A 439 -16.66 -24.06 15.93
CA ILE A 439 -16.94 -22.64 15.67
C ILE A 439 -18.42 -22.28 15.93
N GLU A 440 -19.35 -23.16 15.58
CA GLU A 440 -20.77 -22.96 15.87
C GLU A 440 -21.04 -22.93 17.38
N ASP A 441 -20.37 -23.80 18.14
CA ASP A 441 -20.47 -23.85 19.60
C ASP A 441 -19.78 -22.66 20.27
N GLU A 442 -18.63 -22.20 19.75
CA GLU A 442 -17.97 -20.97 20.20
C GLU A 442 -18.83 -19.72 19.98
N VAL A 443 -19.48 -19.61 18.82
CA VAL A 443 -20.40 -18.51 18.51
C VAL A 443 -21.65 -18.58 19.39
N LYS A 444 -22.26 -19.76 19.56
CA LYS A 444 -23.40 -19.94 20.48
C LYS A 444 -23.03 -19.60 21.92
N ASN A 445 -21.84 -19.99 22.38
CA ASN A 445 -21.35 -19.68 23.73
C ASN A 445 -21.13 -18.17 23.90
N LEU A 446 -20.60 -17.46 22.88
CA LEU A 446 -20.54 -16.00 22.91
C LEU A 446 -21.92 -15.34 22.95
N MET A 447 -22.87 -15.87 22.18
CA MET A 447 -24.26 -15.38 22.17
C MET A 447 -24.92 -15.58 23.54
N GLN A 448 -24.66 -16.73 24.19
CA GLN A 448 -25.14 -17.03 25.53
C GLN A 448 -24.49 -16.14 26.60
N LYS A 449 -23.16 -15.92 26.52
CA LYS A 449 -22.44 -15.00 27.41
C LYS A 449 -23.01 -13.58 27.35
N ARG A 450 -23.47 -13.14 26.17
CA ARG A 450 -24.14 -11.84 26.03
C ARG A 450 -25.54 -11.82 26.65
N LEU A 451 -26.31 -12.90 26.51
CA LEU A 451 -27.62 -13.02 27.14
C LEU A 451 -27.49 -12.89 28.66
N ASN A 452 -26.46 -13.52 29.23
CA ASN A 452 -26.13 -13.43 30.66
C ASN A 452 -25.53 -12.05 31.05
N ALA A 453 -24.81 -11.37 30.13
CA ALA A 453 -24.27 -10.02 30.35
C ALA A 453 -25.33 -8.90 30.22
N LYS A 454 -26.55 -9.20 29.75
CA LYS A 454 -27.68 -8.27 29.91
C LYS A 454 -28.13 -8.14 31.37
N GLU A 455 -27.83 -9.13 32.22
CA GLU A 455 -28.14 -9.12 33.66
C GLU A 455 -26.97 -8.64 34.54
N SER A 456 -25.74 -8.63 34.01
CA SER A 456 -24.54 -8.15 34.72
C SER A 456 -23.70 -7.27 33.80
N SER A 457 -23.45 -6.03 34.22
CA SER A 457 -22.81 -4.94 33.47
C SER A 457 -21.33 -5.18 33.06
N VAL A 458 -21.03 -6.21 32.27
CA VAL A 458 -19.68 -6.52 31.76
C VAL A 458 -19.69 -6.50 30.23
N GLU A 459 -18.93 -5.58 29.61
CA GLU A 459 -18.76 -5.48 28.16
C GLU A 459 -17.73 -6.49 27.61
N LEU A 460 -18.03 -7.10 26.46
CA LEU A 460 -17.18 -8.10 25.77
C LEU A 460 -16.01 -7.45 24.99
N PRO A 461 -14.85 -8.12 24.85
CA PRO A 461 -13.74 -7.62 24.03
C PRO A 461 -14.08 -7.57 22.53
N GLU A 462 -13.92 -6.40 21.90
CA GLU A 462 -14.17 -6.20 20.46
C GLU A 462 -13.21 -6.98 19.54
N SER A 463 -12.04 -7.37 20.05
CA SER A 463 -11.09 -8.22 19.32
C SER A 463 -11.70 -9.57 18.96
N ASP A 464 -12.43 -10.16 19.91
CA ASP A 464 -12.88 -11.56 19.83
C ASP A 464 -14.06 -11.68 18.86
N VAL A 465 -14.97 -10.71 18.88
CA VAL A 465 -16.12 -10.63 17.96
C VAL A 465 -15.66 -10.43 16.51
N ASN A 466 -14.64 -9.59 16.29
CA ASN A 466 -14.10 -9.36 14.94
C ASN A 466 -13.40 -10.58 14.37
N GLU A 467 -12.62 -11.29 15.19
CA GLU A 467 -11.95 -12.53 14.78
C GLU A 467 -12.97 -13.62 14.40
N MET A 468 -14.05 -13.75 15.18
CA MET A 468 -15.11 -14.73 14.88
C MET A 468 -15.92 -14.38 13.64
N ILE A 469 -16.22 -13.10 13.39
CA ILE A 469 -16.88 -12.67 12.14
C ILE A 469 -16.02 -13.05 10.93
N GLU A 470 -14.71 -12.84 10.98
CA GLU A 470 -13.80 -13.18 9.87
C GLU A 470 -13.59 -14.70 9.71
N LYS A 471 -13.72 -15.49 10.78
CA LYS A 471 -13.75 -16.96 10.69
C LYS A 471 -15.06 -17.43 10.05
N LEU A 472 -16.21 -16.91 10.50
CA LEU A 472 -17.52 -17.31 10.01
C LEU A 472 -17.75 -16.92 8.54
N LYS A 473 -17.26 -15.74 8.10
CA LYS A 473 -17.27 -15.36 6.67
C LYS A 473 -16.54 -16.36 5.78
N ARG A 474 -15.34 -16.78 6.19
CA ARG A 474 -14.55 -17.77 5.45
C ARG A 474 -15.26 -19.11 5.32
N GLU A 475 -16.00 -19.53 6.36
CA GLU A 475 -16.82 -20.73 6.28
C GLU A 475 -18.03 -20.55 5.37
N VAL A 476 -18.75 -19.43 5.48
CA VAL A 476 -19.87 -19.11 4.60
C VAL A 476 -19.43 -19.10 3.13
N ASP A 477 -18.27 -18.53 2.80
CA ASP A 477 -17.71 -18.55 1.44
C ASP A 477 -17.36 -19.97 0.96
N ARG A 478 -16.89 -20.84 1.86
CA ARG A 478 -16.63 -22.25 1.57
C ARG A 478 -17.94 -22.99 1.28
N GLU A 479 -18.96 -22.82 2.12
CA GLU A 479 -20.28 -23.43 1.93
C GLU A 479 -20.95 -22.93 0.65
N TYR A 480 -20.87 -21.64 0.34
CA TYR A 480 -21.33 -21.08 -0.93
C TYR A 480 -20.62 -21.73 -2.12
N SER A 481 -19.30 -21.92 -2.03
CA SER A 481 -18.52 -22.58 -3.09
C SER A 481 -18.92 -24.04 -3.29
N GLU A 482 -19.30 -24.75 -2.21
CA GLU A 482 -19.81 -26.12 -2.27
C GLU A 482 -21.22 -26.19 -2.86
N ALA A 483 -22.11 -25.26 -2.50
CA ALA A 483 -23.44 -25.15 -3.09
C ALA A 483 -23.35 -24.89 -4.61
N VAL A 484 -22.51 -23.95 -5.03
CA VAL A 484 -22.26 -23.64 -6.45
C VAL A 484 -21.71 -24.86 -7.22
N LYS A 485 -20.85 -25.67 -6.59
CA LYS A 485 -20.33 -26.92 -7.17
C LYS A 485 -21.43 -27.97 -7.31
N ALA A 486 -22.24 -28.18 -6.27
CA ALA A 486 -23.34 -29.14 -6.28
C ALA A 486 -24.40 -28.79 -7.34
N MET A 487 -24.60 -27.51 -7.60
CA MET A 487 -25.51 -27.00 -8.63
C MET A 487 -24.93 -27.02 -10.05
N GLY A 488 -23.67 -27.42 -10.24
CA GLY A 488 -23.03 -27.44 -11.57
C GLY A 488 -22.82 -26.05 -12.20
N LEU A 489 -22.92 -24.97 -11.41
CA LEU A 489 -22.81 -23.59 -11.89
C LEU A 489 -21.37 -23.08 -11.98
N LYS A 490 -20.41 -23.85 -11.45
CA LYS A 490 -18.99 -23.47 -11.38
C LYS A 490 -18.41 -23.08 -12.74
N ASP A 491 -18.59 -23.92 -13.75
CA ASP A 491 -17.99 -23.69 -15.08
C ASP A 491 -18.66 -22.53 -15.81
N ARG A 492 -19.96 -22.31 -15.58
CA ARG A 492 -20.70 -21.16 -16.12
C ARG A 492 -20.25 -19.84 -15.52
N LEU A 493 -19.93 -19.82 -14.22
CA LEU A 493 -19.38 -18.64 -13.55
C LEU A 493 -17.95 -18.31 -14.03
N VAL A 494 -17.15 -19.33 -14.34
CA VAL A 494 -15.82 -19.15 -14.93
C VAL A 494 -15.92 -18.55 -16.33
N LEU A 495 -16.79 -19.11 -17.19
CA LEU A 495 -17.05 -18.57 -18.52
C LEU A 495 -17.60 -17.13 -18.48
N LEU A 496 -18.52 -16.83 -17.57
CA LEU A 496 -19.05 -15.48 -17.40
C LEU A 496 -17.97 -14.49 -16.92
N ARG A 497 -17.06 -14.91 -16.03
CA ARG A 497 -15.91 -14.10 -15.59
C ARG A 497 -14.96 -13.80 -16.76
N GLU A 498 -14.72 -14.78 -17.63
CA GLU A 498 -13.92 -14.57 -18.84
C GLU A 498 -14.60 -13.63 -19.84
N GLU A 499 -15.93 -13.73 -19.99
CA GLU A 499 -16.71 -12.79 -20.80
C GLU A 499 -16.66 -11.37 -20.23
N PHE A 500 -16.78 -11.21 -18.90
CA PHE A 500 -16.69 -9.92 -18.21
C PHE A 500 -15.30 -9.29 -18.38
N SER A 501 -14.24 -10.09 -18.32
CA SER A 501 -12.86 -9.63 -18.46
C SER A 501 -12.53 -9.13 -19.87
N LYS A 502 -13.36 -9.49 -20.88
CA LYS A 502 -13.21 -9.05 -22.28
C LYS A 502 -13.93 -7.73 -22.58
N VAL A 503 -14.74 -7.20 -21.67
CA VAL A 503 -15.47 -5.93 -21.85
C VAL A 503 -14.56 -4.75 -21.48
N ASN A 504 -14.25 -3.89 -22.45
CA ASN A 504 -13.40 -2.72 -22.27
C ASN A 504 -14.06 -1.65 -21.35
N LEU A 505 -13.31 -1.17 -20.37
CA LEU A 505 -13.66 -0.13 -19.38
C LEU A 505 -13.98 1.28 -19.95
N ARG A 506 -14.25 1.42 -21.26
CA ARG A 506 -14.54 2.73 -21.90
C ARG A 506 -16.02 2.97 -22.20
N ASP A 507 -16.87 1.95 -22.17
CA ASP A 507 -18.31 2.13 -22.31
C ASP A 507 -19.00 1.95 -20.95
N GLN A 508 -19.55 3.03 -20.42
CA GLN A 508 -20.20 3.10 -19.11
C GLN A 508 -21.59 2.41 -19.06
N LEU A 509 -21.89 1.52 -20.01
CA LEU A 509 -23.14 0.78 -20.06
C LEU A 509 -22.82 -0.71 -20.22
N MET A 510 -23.03 -1.45 -19.13
CA MET A 510 -23.05 -2.91 -19.13
C MET A 510 -23.91 -3.39 -20.31
N HIS A 511 -23.32 -4.17 -21.23
CA HIS A 511 -24.04 -4.71 -22.37
C HIS A 511 -25.31 -5.44 -21.88
N PRO A 512 -26.53 -5.09 -22.36
CA PRO A 512 -27.79 -5.63 -21.83
C PRO A 512 -27.80 -7.16 -21.74
N ALA A 513 -27.27 -7.82 -22.78
CA ALA A 513 -27.14 -9.28 -22.82
C ALA A 513 -26.26 -9.90 -21.70
N LEU A 514 -25.24 -9.19 -21.21
CA LEU A 514 -24.41 -9.68 -20.09
C LEU A 514 -25.14 -9.50 -18.76
N LYS A 515 -25.88 -8.39 -18.61
CA LYS A 515 -26.74 -8.14 -17.46
C LYS A 515 -27.83 -9.20 -17.35
N ASP A 516 -28.47 -9.56 -18.47
CA ASP A 516 -29.47 -10.63 -18.53
C ASP A 516 -28.87 -12.00 -18.16
N LYS A 517 -27.63 -12.30 -18.59
CA LYS A 517 -26.93 -13.53 -18.18
C LYS A 517 -26.62 -13.56 -16.68
N ILE A 518 -26.24 -12.42 -16.09
CA ILE A 518 -25.99 -12.28 -14.66
C ILE A 518 -27.29 -12.44 -13.86
N GLU A 519 -28.37 -11.78 -14.29
CA GLU A 519 -29.68 -11.89 -13.65
C GLU A 519 -30.22 -13.32 -13.74
N LYS A 520 -30.12 -13.96 -14.90
CA LYS A 520 -30.51 -15.38 -15.07
C LYS A 520 -29.71 -16.33 -14.18
N LEU A 521 -28.39 -16.16 -14.08
CA LEU A 521 -27.56 -16.97 -13.18
C LEU A 521 -27.88 -16.70 -11.71
N ARG A 522 -28.20 -15.45 -11.35
CA ARG A 522 -28.63 -15.09 -10.00
C ARG A 522 -29.97 -15.73 -9.66
N ASP A 523 -30.92 -15.76 -10.59
CA ASP A 523 -32.24 -16.36 -10.37
C ASP A 523 -32.13 -17.88 -10.27
N GLU A 524 -31.37 -18.52 -11.15
CA GLU A 524 -31.06 -19.96 -11.10
C GLU A 524 -30.35 -20.33 -9.78
N PHE A 525 -29.42 -19.48 -9.32
CA PHE A 525 -28.78 -19.65 -8.03
C PHE A 525 -29.79 -19.51 -6.88
N THR A 526 -30.59 -18.45 -6.87
CA THR A 526 -31.56 -18.18 -5.79
C THR A 526 -32.61 -19.28 -5.68
N GLN A 527 -33.06 -19.83 -6.81
CA GLN A 527 -34.02 -20.93 -6.85
C GLN A 527 -33.40 -22.29 -6.48
N GLY A 528 -32.13 -22.52 -6.84
CA GLY A 528 -31.47 -23.80 -6.64
C GLY A 528 -30.64 -23.94 -5.36
N VAL A 529 -30.31 -22.84 -4.67
CA VAL A 529 -29.54 -22.86 -3.43
C VAL A 529 -30.25 -23.63 -2.32
N SER A 530 -31.59 -23.59 -2.27
CA SER A 530 -32.37 -24.39 -1.32
C SER A 530 -32.35 -25.90 -1.60
N ALA A 531 -31.97 -26.30 -2.81
CA ALA A 531 -31.83 -27.71 -3.20
C ALA A 531 -30.39 -28.24 -3.01
N ALA A 532 -29.44 -27.39 -2.60
CA ALA A 532 -28.07 -27.81 -2.34
C ALA A 532 -27.99 -28.65 -1.05
N PRO A 533 -27.18 -29.71 -1.01
CA PRO A 533 -27.09 -30.61 0.14
C PRO A 533 -26.55 -29.94 1.41
N ASN A 534 -25.88 -28.79 1.28
CA ASN A 534 -25.32 -28.02 2.39
C ASN A 534 -26.14 -26.76 2.75
N TYR A 535 -27.35 -26.61 2.21
CA TYR A 535 -28.18 -25.42 2.41
C TYR A 535 -28.51 -25.12 3.88
N GLU A 536 -28.82 -26.14 4.69
CA GLU A 536 -29.15 -25.96 6.11
C GLU A 536 -27.98 -25.40 6.92
N SER A 537 -26.76 -25.91 6.67
CA SER A 537 -25.53 -25.41 7.30
C SER A 537 -25.21 -23.99 6.85
N LEU A 538 -25.33 -23.71 5.54
CA LEU A 538 -25.13 -22.38 4.99
C LEU A 538 -26.09 -21.35 5.59
N LYS A 539 -27.38 -21.69 5.72
CA LYS A 539 -28.40 -20.84 6.32
C LYS A 539 -28.10 -20.55 7.79
N SER A 540 -27.78 -21.59 8.57
CA SER A 540 -27.40 -21.46 9.99
C SER A 540 -26.22 -20.49 10.18
N LYS A 541 -25.15 -20.65 9.40
CA LYS A 541 -23.96 -19.79 9.46
C LYS A 541 -24.23 -18.35 9.02
N LEU A 542 -25.10 -18.15 8.03
CA LEU A 542 -25.52 -16.83 7.59
C LEU A 542 -26.35 -16.10 8.67
N ASP A 543 -27.24 -16.83 9.35
CA ASP A 543 -28.03 -16.29 10.45
C ASP A 543 -27.11 -15.86 11.61
N MET A 544 -26.17 -16.72 12.02
CA MET A 544 -25.14 -16.39 13.03
C MET A 544 -24.30 -15.16 12.65
N LEU A 545 -23.92 -15.03 11.37
CA LEU A 545 -23.17 -13.87 10.87
C LEU A 545 -23.99 -12.59 10.93
N THR A 546 -25.28 -12.69 10.62
CA THR A 546 -26.23 -11.58 10.68
C THR A 546 -26.45 -11.12 12.12
N GLU A 547 -26.46 -12.05 13.08
CA GLU A 547 -26.56 -11.71 14.50
C GLU A 547 -25.28 -11.08 15.06
N LEU A 548 -24.10 -11.63 14.75
CA LEU A 548 -22.81 -11.06 15.17
C LEU A 548 -22.56 -9.67 14.57
N SER A 549 -22.97 -9.45 13.33
CA SER A 549 -22.87 -8.13 12.68
C SER A 549 -23.84 -7.10 13.30
N LYS A 550 -25.08 -7.52 13.64
CA LYS A 550 -26.01 -6.69 14.43
C LYS A 550 -25.41 -6.34 15.79
N ILE A 551 -24.74 -7.29 16.47
CA ILE A 551 -24.05 -7.06 17.74
C ILE A 551 -22.97 -6.00 17.61
N LYS A 552 -22.09 -6.14 16.62
CA LYS A 552 -21.03 -5.17 16.33
C LYS A 552 -21.61 -3.78 16.07
N SER A 553 -22.63 -3.68 15.22
CA SER A 553 -23.27 -2.39 14.91
C SER A 553 -23.91 -1.73 16.15
N THR A 554 -24.40 -2.53 17.10
CA THR A 554 -25.00 -2.03 18.36
C THR A 554 -23.90 -1.56 19.33
N SER A 555 -22.80 -2.30 19.43
CA SER A 555 -21.61 -1.91 20.21
C SER A 555 -21.00 -0.61 19.69
N GLU A 556 -20.82 -0.50 18.38
CA GLU A 556 -20.28 0.71 17.74
C GLU A 556 -21.20 1.92 17.92
N LYS A 557 -22.53 1.72 17.86
CA LYS A 557 -23.52 2.78 18.17
C LYS A 557 -23.45 3.20 19.63
N ASN A 558 -23.28 2.26 20.56
CA ASN A 558 -23.15 2.57 21.98
C ASN A 558 -21.85 3.32 22.29
N LYS A 559 -20.72 2.94 21.68
CA LYS A 559 -19.45 3.67 21.80
C LYS A 559 -19.51 5.07 21.19
N LYS A 560 -20.14 5.23 20.02
CA LYS A 560 -20.40 6.55 19.43
C LYS A 560 -21.30 7.40 20.33
N SER A 561 -22.34 6.83 20.91
CA SER A 561 -23.22 7.51 21.87
C SER A 561 -22.47 7.91 23.15
N ALA A 562 -21.62 7.04 23.69
CA ALA A 562 -20.82 7.32 24.88
C ALA A 562 -19.76 8.42 24.65
N THR A 563 -19.08 8.37 23.51
CA THR A 563 -18.10 9.41 23.11
C THR A 563 -18.78 10.74 22.82
N LEU A 564 -19.95 10.74 22.18
CA LEU A 564 -20.79 11.93 21.99
C LEU A 564 -21.27 12.50 23.34
N LYS A 565 -21.75 11.66 24.27
CA LYS A 565 -22.14 12.07 25.62
C LYS A 565 -20.96 12.69 26.38
N GLN A 566 -19.76 12.12 26.30
CA GLN A 566 -18.56 12.69 26.90
C GLN A 566 -18.17 14.03 26.28
N ALA A 567 -18.23 14.16 24.95
CA ALA A 567 -17.93 15.40 24.25
C ALA A 567 -18.93 16.52 24.59
N VAL A 568 -20.23 16.20 24.63
CA VAL A 568 -21.29 17.12 25.03
C VAL A 568 -21.15 17.53 26.50
N ASN A 569 -20.89 16.57 27.40
CA ASN A 569 -20.73 16.87 28.82
C ASN A 569 -19.48 17.72 29.11
N LYS A 570 -18.38 17.51 28.37
CA LYS A 570 -17.19 18.36 28.44
C LYS A 570 -17.49 19.80 28.03
N LYS A 571 -18.23 19.99 26.93
CA LYS A 571 -18.65 21.32 26.45
C LYS A 571 -19.64 21.99 27.40
N PHE A 572 -20.56 21.24 27.99
CA PHE A 572 -21.47 21.72 29.03
C PHE A 572 -20.69 22.26 30.24
N VAL A 573 -19.71 21.51 30.73
CA VAL A 573 -18.84 21.93 31.84
C VAL A 573 -17.98 23.15 31.47
N GLU A 574 -17.51 23.26 30.24
CA GLU A 574 -16.79 24.45 29.75
C GLU A 574 -17.68 25.71 29.77
N ILE A 575 -18.93 25.61 29.32
CA ILE A 575 -19.88 26.73 29.28
C ILE A 575 -20.28 27.16 30.69
N MET A 576 -20.62 26.21 31.57
CA MET A 576 -20.99 26.49 32.96
C MET A 576 -19.83 27.07 33.80
N ASN A 577 -18.58 26.92 33.35
CA ASN A 577 -17.40 27.50 34.01
C ASN A 577 -16.97 28.85 33.43
N ARG A 578 -17.66 29.39 32.42
CA ARG A 578 -17.39 30.75 31.95
C ARG A 578 -17.75 31.77 33.05
N PRO A 579 -16.90 32.77 33.29
CA PRO A 579 -17.04 33.68 34.43
C PRO A 579 -18.36 34.46 34.42
N ASP A 580 -18.82 34.89 33.24
CA ASP A 580 -20.09 35.58 33.01
C ASP A 580 -21.33 34.74 33.37
N ILE A 581 -21.37 33.47 32.96
CA ILE A 581 -22.48 32.55 33.28
C ILE A 581 -22.41 32.10 34.73
N LYS A 582 -21.21 31.88 35.27
CA LYS A 582 -20.99 31.43 36.65
C LYS A 582 -21.32 32.52 37.67
N GLU A 583 -21.04 33.78 37.36
CA GLU A 583 -21.46 34.93 38.17
C GLU A 583 -22.97 35.13 38.13
N LYS A 584 -23.60 35.04 36.95
CA LYS A 584 -25.07 35.08 36.80
C LYS A 584 -25.77 33.95 37.56
N TYR A 585 -25.23 32.72 37.49
CA TYR A 585 -25.78 31.57 38.20
C TYR A 585 -25.66 31.71 39.72
N LYS A 586 -24.51 32.18 40.23
CA LYS A 586 -24.31 32.45 41.66
C LYS A 586 -25.18 33.60 42.19
N ALA A 587 -25.37 34.66 41.39
CA ALA A 587 -26.27 35.76 41.75
C ALA A 587 -27.72 35.30 41.86
N LEU A 588 -28.13 34.37 40.99
CA LEU A 588 -29.47 33.77 40.99
C LEU A 588 -29.66 32.75 42.13
N GLU A 589 -28.65 31.94 42.43
CA GLU A 589 -28.64 31.00 43.57
C GLU A 589 -28.79 31.76 44.90
N ALA A 590 -28.08 32.88 45.05
CA ALA A 590 -28.23 33.80 46.19
C ALA A 590 -29.61 34.48 46.25
N ALA A 591 -30.21 34.83 45.09
CA ALA A 591 -31.55 35.40 45.04
C ALA A 591 -32.65 34.38 45.44
N ILE A 592 -32.45 33.10 45.10
CA ILE A 592 -33.35 31.99 45.47
C ILE A 592 -33.19 31.59 46.95
N GLU A 593 -31.97 31.60 47.49
CA GLU A 593 -31.74 31.37 48.94
C GLU A 593 -32.35 32.49 49.80
N ASN A 594 -32.33 33.74 49.31
CA ASN A 594 -32.96 34.87 50.00
C ASN A 594 -34.50 34.87 49.91
N SER A 595 -35.11 34.04 49.04
CA SER A 595 -36.57 33.92 48.90
C SER A 595 -37.19 32.75 49.66
N ALA A 596 -36.46 32.15 50.62
CA ALA A 596 -36.93 31.03 51.42
C ALA A 596 -38.10 31.42 52.36
N GLY A 597 -39.31 31.55 51.82
CA GLY A 597 -40.54 31.64 52.62
C GLY A 597 -41.73 32.41 52.03
N GLN A 598 -41.62 33.10 50.89
CA GLN A 598 -42.75 33.78 50.23
C GLN A 598 -42.71 33.57 48.71
N ASP A 599 -43.90 33.57 48.08
CA ASP A 599 -44.10 33.34 46.64
C ASP A 599 -43.12 34.15 45.80
N LEU A 600 -42.33 33.46 44.96
CA LEU A 600 -41.34 34.06 44.07
C LEU A 600 -41.99 35.18 43.24
N ASP A 601 -41.44 36.38 43.38
CA ASP A 601 -41.86 37.61 42.68
C ASP A 601 -41.88 37.39 41.16
N HIS A 602 -42.84 38.00 40.45
CA HIS A 602 -43.06 37.78 39.02
C HIS A 602 -41.83 38.19 38.19
N GLU A 603 -41.08 39.18 38.67
CA GLU A 603 -39.87 39.71 38.06
C GLU A 603 -38.71 38.69 38.10
N LEU A 604 -38.51 37.99 39.22
CA LEU A 604 -37.51 36.92 39.36
C LEU A 604 -37.81 35.71 38.45
N LYS A 605 -39.10 35.40 38.24
CA LYS A 605 -39.54 34.34 37.31
C LYS A 605 -39.22 34.69 35.86
N GLU A 606 -39.39 35.96 35.47
CA GLU A 606 -39.03 36.42 34.12
C GLU A 606 -37.52 36.41 33.88
N GLU A 607 -36.72 36.82 34.86
CA GLU A 607 -35.25 36.74 34.76
C GLU A 607 -34.75 35.29 34.64
N LEU A 608 -35.35 34.36 35.40
CA LEU A 608 -35.10 32.92 35.29
C LEU A 608 -35.38 32.39 33.88
N VAL A 609 -36.51 32.78 33.28
CA VAL A 609 -36.89 32.36 31.93
C VAL A 609 -35.95 32.95 30.87
N LYS A 610 -35.51 34.19 31.05
CA LYS A 610 -34.57 34.87 30.15
C LYS A 610 -33.19 34.23 30.20
N MET A 611 -32.69 33.93 31.40
CA MET A 611 -31.39 33.28 31.60
C MET A 611 -31.39 31.84 31.08
N LYS A 612 -32.48 31.09 31.30
CA LYS A 612 -32.66 29.75 30.74
C LYS A 612 -32.56 29.76 29.20
N LYS A 613 -33.20 30.73 28.54
CA LYS A 613 -33.12 30.89 27.08
C LYS A 613 -31.71 31.26 26.60
N GLU A 614 -30.98 32.08 27.35
CA GLU A 614 -29.60 32.48 27.02
C GLU A 614 -28.65 31.27 27.07
N ILE A 615 -28.75 30.45 28.12
CA ILE A 615 -27.98 29.22 28.28
C ILE A 615 -28.35 28.19 27.19
N GLU A 616 -29.63 28.04 26.87
CA GLU A 616 -30.09 27.15 25.79
C GLU A 616 -29.53 27.55 24.42
N LEU A 617 -29.44 28.86 24.12
CA LEU A 617 -28.88 29.38 22.87
C LEU A 617 -27.35 29.14 22.78
N GLU A 618 -26.61 29.39 23.85
CA GLU A 618 -25.17 29.12 23.89
C GLU A 618 -24.87 27.62 23.75
N LEU A 619 -25.66 26.78 24.41
CA LEU A 619 -25.53 25.32 24.32
C LEU A 619 -25.83 24.83 22.91
N ALA A 620 -26.89 25.34 22.27
CA ALA A 620 -27.23 25.02 20.89
C ALA A 620 -26.12 25.44 19.91
N GLY A 621 -25.53 26.62 20.10
CA GLY A 621 -24.38 27.08 19.30
C GLY A 621 -23.15 26.20 19.47
N ALA A 622 -22.84 25.78 20.69
CA ALA A 622 -21.72 24.90 20.98
C ALA A 622 -21.91 23.49 20.41
N ILE A 623 -23.13 22.93 20.46
CA ILE A 623 -23.43 21.63 19.87
C ILE A 623 -23.36 21.70 18.34
N LYS A 624 -23.82 22.81 17.73
CA LYS A 624 -23.70 23.04 16.28
C LYS A 624 -22.24 23.12 15.83
N SER A 625 -21.35 23.68 16.64
CA SER A 625 -19.91 23.72 16.36
C SER A 625 -19.23 22.33 16.35
N LEU A 626 -19.87 21.31 16.91
CA LEU A 626 -19.43 19.91 16.86
C LEU A 626 -19.91 19.17 15.59
N GLY A 627 -20.57 19.86 14.65
CA GLY A 627 -21.08 19.28 13.41
C GLY A 627 -22.35 18.45 13.58
N LEU A 628 -23.08 18.64 14.69
CA LEU A 628 -24.37 18.03 14.95
C LEU A 628 -25.48 19.06 14.68
N ASP A 629 -26.39 18.77 13.76
CA ASP A 629 -27.59 19.59 13.59
C ASP A 629 -28.55 19.33 14.75
N VAL A 630 -28.88 20.39 15.49
CA VAL A 630 -29.86 20.35 16.58
C VAL A 630 -31.07 21.13 16.12
N GLU A 631 -32.17 20.43 15.84
CA GLU A 631 -33.49 21.06 15.89
C GLU A 631 -33.83 21.35 17.34
N VAL A 632 -33.98 22.62 17.68
CA VAL A 632 -34.57 23.02 18.97
C VAL A 632 -36.02 22.57 18.93
N VAL A 633 -36.31 21.42 19.56
CA VAL A 633 -37.67 20.94 19.76
C VAL A 633 -38.38 21.94 20.67
N LYS A 634 -39.10 22.88 20.07
CA LYS A 634 -40.18 23.60 20.76
C LYS A 634 -41.10 22.54 21.36
N SER A 635 -41.40 22.69 22.64
CA SER A 635 -42.29 21.83 23.42
C SER A 635 -43.51 21.37 22.60
N LYS A 636 -43.45 20.14 22.08
CA LYS A 636 -44.55 19.42 21.42
C LYS A 636 -45.57 18.92 22.45
N ALA A 637 -46.07 19.82 23.28
CA ALA A 637 -47.20 19.57 24.18
C ALA A 637 -48.49 20.28 23.70
N LYS A 638 -48.49 20.96 22.55
CA LYS A 638 -49.65 21.72 22.08
C LYS A 638 -50.05 21.62 20.60
N GLU A 639 -49.33 20.84 19.78
CA GLU A 639 -49.64 20.72 18.33
C GLU A 639 -49.81 19.28 17.83
N ILE A 640 -49.85 18.27 18.71
CA ILE A 640 -50.27 16.90 18.36
C ILE A 640 -51.61 16.57 19.05
N SER A 641 -52.51 17.55 19.15
CA SER A 641 -53.90 17.32 19.61
C SER A 641 -54.94 17.40 18.50
N GLU A 642 -54.57 17.60 17.24
CA GLU A 642 -55.56 17.83 16.17
C GLU A 642 -55.48 16.89 14.96
N GLN A 643 -54.65 15.83 14.99
CA GLN A 643 -54.63 14.85 13.88
C GLN A 643 -54.51 13.40 14.37
N ILE A 644 -55.40 12.99 15.28
CA ILE A 644 -55.66 11.58 15.55
C ILE A 644 -57.18 11.36 15.43
N PRO A 645 -57.64 10.39 14.61
CA PRO A 645 -59.06 10.08 14.48
C PRO A 645 -59.69 9.76 15.84
N LEU A 646 -60.88 10.32 16.10
CA LEU A 646 -61.59 10.28 17.39
C LEU A 646 -61.75 8.85 17.94
N ASP A 647 -61.90 7.87 17.05
CA ASP A 647 -62.11 6.45 17.36
C ASP A 647 -60.89 5.74 17.98
N VAL A 648 -59.68 6.25 17.74
CA VAL A 648 -58.44 5.68 18.31
C VAL A 648 -58.20 6.26 19.70
N LYS A 649 -58.64 7.49 19.96
CA LYS A 649 -58.48 8.17 21.24
C LYS A 649 -59.35 7.54 22.33
N ILE A 650 -60.59 7.21 21.99
CA ILE A 650 -61.53 6.52 22.90
C ILE A 650 -61.00 5.14 23.28
N LYS A 651 -60.51 4.35 22.31
CA LYS A 651 -59.98 3.00 22.58
C LYS A 651 -58.71 2.99 23.44
N VAL A 652 -57.87 4.02 23.32
CA VAL A 652 -56.65 4.15 24.15
C VAL A 652 -56.98 4.62 25.56
N GLU A 653 -58.02 5.44 25.74
CA GLU A 653 -58.53 5.85 27.05
C GLU A 653 -59.23 4.68 27.77
N GLU A 654 -60.03 3.87 27.06
CA GLU A 654 -60.62 2.63 27.60
C GLU A 654 -59.56 1.62 28.05
N LEU A 655 -58.53 1.38 27.23
CA LEU A 655 -57.42 0.48 27.58
C LEU A 655 -56.62 0.98 28.78
N ASN A 656 -56.44 2.30 28.92
CA ASN A 656 -55.72 2.87 30.05
C ASN A 656 -56.54 2.77 31.35
N GLU A 657 -57.86 2.94 31.30
CA GLU A 657 -58.72 2.73 32.47
C GLU A 657 -58.82 1.23 32.84
N GLU A 658 -58.80 0.32 31.86
CA GLU A 658 -58.73 -1.12 32.09
C GLU A 658 -57.42 -1.53 32.78
N ILE A 659 -56.28 -1.04 32.28
CA ILE A 659 -54.96 -1.28 32.89
C ILE A 659 -54.90 -0.69 34.30
N LYS A 660 -55.48 0.49 34.53
CA LYS A 660 -55.49 1.13 35.85
C LYS A 660 -56.39 0.38 36.84
N GLY A 661 -57.52 -0.16 36.37
CA GLY A 661 -58.39 -1.04 37.12
C GLY A 661 -57.72 -2.37 37.49
N GLU A 662 -56.98 -2.99 36.56
CA GLU A 662 -56.19 -4.19 36.83
C GLU A 662 -55.08 -3.93 37.84
N ILE A 663 -54.36 -2.80 37.72
CA ILE A 663 -53.33 -2.42 38.69
C ILE A 663 -53.93 -2.21 40.09
N GLU A 664 -55.09 -1.56 40.20
CA GLU A 664 -55.78 -1.41 41.49
C GLU A 664 -56.27 -2.75 42.06
N ASN A 665 -56.74 -3.67 41.20
CA ASN A 665 -57.16 -5.01 41.63
C ASN A 665 -55.98 -5.87 42.10
N VAL A 666 -54.82 -5.75 41.44
CA VAL A 666 -53.58 -6.42 41.86
C VAL A 666 -53.09 -5.85 43.20
N ILE A 667 -53.18 -4.54 43.42
CA ILE A 667 -52.83 -3.88 44.68
C ILE A 667 -53.82 -4.25 45.81
N LYS A 668 -55.11 -4.44 45.50
CA LYS A 668 -56.13 -4.86 46.48
C LYS A 668 -56.16 -6.38 46.74
N SER A 669 -55.47 -7.18 45.93
CA SER A 669 -55.42 -8.63 46.12
C SER A 669 -54.78 -8.98 47.47
N THR A 670 -55.49 -9.77 48.28
CA THR A 670 -55.07 -10.17 49.62
C THR A 670 -53.73 -10.92 49.60
N ASP A 671 -53.45 -11.63 48.52
CA ASP A 671 -52.23 -12.43 48.32
C ASP A 671 -50.94 -11.58 48.31
N LEU A 672 -51.01 -10.31 47.86
CA LEU A 672 -49.86 -9.39 47.84
C LEU A 672 -49.69 -8.67 49.20
N LYS A 673 -50.79 -8.39 49.89
CA LYS A 673 -50.78 -7.88 51.28
C LYS A 673 -50.19 -8.91 52.26
N ASP A 674 -50.59 -10.17 52.13
CA ASP A 674 -50.13 -11.26 53.00
C ASP A 674 -48.64 -11.56 52.78
N LYS A 675 -48.15 -11.48 51.54
CA LYS A 675 -46.72 -11.57 51.20
C LYS A 675 -45.91 -10.39 51.75
N ILE A 676 -46.47 -9.18 51.75
CA ILE A 676 -45.82 -8.00 52.35
C ILE A 676 -45.77 -8.10 53.89
N GLU A 677 -46.80 -8.67 54.53
CA GLU A 677 -46.78 -8.93 55.97
C GLU A 677 -45.80 -10.05 56.36
N LEU A 678 -45.70 -11.11 55.56
CA LEU A 678 -44.66 -12.14 55.72
C LEU A 678 -43.25 -11.55 55.61
N LEU A 679 -43.01 -10.69 54.62
CA LEU A 679 -41.73 -9.99 54.46
C LEU A 679 -41.43 -9.02 55.61
N LYS A 680 -42.45 -8.32 56.16
CA LYS A 680 -42.27 -7.47 57.35
C LYS A 680 -41.94 -8.30 58.61
N LEU A 681 -42.56 -9.47 58.78
CA LEU A 681 -42.23 -10.42 59.86
C LEU A 681 -40.82 -11.00 59.72
N GLU A 682 -40.36 -11.24 58.50
CA GLU A 682 -39.03 -11.76 58.21
C GLU A 682 -37.94 -10.69 58.41
N VAL A 683 -38.24 -9.43 58.04
CA VAL A 683 -37.40 -8.26 58.33
C VAL A 683 -37.38 -7.92 59.83
N ALA A 684 -38.48 -8.14 60.56
CA ALA A 684 -38.52 -7.99 62.02
C ALA A 684 -37.74 -9.09 62.76
N LYS A 685 -37.65 -10.30 62.20
CA LYS A 685 -36.77 -11.38 62.70
C LYS A 685 -35.29 -11.08 62.43
N ALA A 686 -34.97 -10.40 61.34
CA ALA A 686 -33.63 -9.91 61.02
C ALA A 686 -33.35 -8.58 61.73
N GLY A 687 -33.33 -8.59 63.08
CA GLY A 687 -33.19 -7.38 63.88
C GLY A 687 -31.98 -6.51 63.49
N LYS A 688 -32.23 -5.40 62.80
CA LYS A 688 -31.47 -4.15 62.76
C LYS A 688 -32.33 -3.04 62.15
N THR A 689 -32.67 -2.04 62.95
CA THR A 689 -33.35 -0.79 62.56
C THR A 689 -32.41 0.11 61.74
N PRO A 690 -32.94 0.89 60.77
CA PRO A 690 -32.18 1.94 60.09
C PRO A 690 -32.27 3.26 60.88
N ASP A 691 -31.14 3.95 61.04
CA ASP A 691 -31.11 5.36 61.45
C ASP A 691 -30.38 6.18 60.38
N VAL A 692 -30.97 7.31 60.05
CA VAL A 692 -30.69 8.17 58.89
C VAL A 692 -29.73 9.30 59.30
N ALA A 693 -28.55 9.39 58.68
CA ALA A 693 -27.81 10.65 58.50
C ALA A 693 -26.62 10.47 57.54
N ILE A 694 -26.70 11.05 56.33
CA ILE A 694 -25.56 11.17 55.41
C ILE A 694 -25.12 12.63 55.40
N GLY A 695 -23.92 12.89 55.95
CA GLY A 695 -23.15 14.12 55.75
C GLY A 695 -21.73 13.74 55.36
N TRP A 696 -21.31 14.05 54.13
CA TRP A 696 -19.94 13.86 53.64
C TRP A 696 -19.18 15.17 53.70
N LYS A 697 -17.98 15.22 54.29
CA LYS A 697 -16.81 15.94 53.74
C LYS A 697 -15.46 15.46 54.30
N PHE A 698 -14.61 15.02 53.36
CA PHE A 698 -13.16 15.16 53.18
C PHE A 698 -12.13 14.83 54.29
N GLY A 699 -11.17 13.97 53.91
CA GLY A 699 -9.82 13.91 54.49
C GLY A 699 -8.94 12.79 53.92
N LYS A 700 -7.99 13.14 53.02
CA LYS A 700 -6.74 12.37 52.80
C LYS A 700 -5.86 12.45 54.06
N PRO A 701 -4.69 11.78 54.15
CA PRO A 701 -4.20 10.50 53.60
C PRO A 701 -3.60 9.62 54.73
N ILE A 702 -3.06 8.42 54.44
CA ILE A 702 -1.72 7.98 54.90
C ILE A 702 -1.40 6.61 54.32
N SER A 703 -0.12 6.48 54.02
CA SER A 703 0.64 5.44 53.36
C SER A 703 0.64 4.05 54.00
N LYS A 704 1.20 3.10 53.22
CA LYS A 704 1.97 1.90 53.63
C LYS A 704 1.09 0.72 54.12
N ARG A 705 1.30 -0.55 53.78
CA ARG A 705 2.36 -1.31 53.08
C ARG A 705 1.94 -2.81 53.19
N TRP A 706 2.52 -3.67 52.33
CA TRP A 706 2.53 -5.15 52.37
C TRP A 706 1.24 -5.89 51.96
N PHE A 707 1.25 -7.07 51.35
CA PHE A 707 2.14 -7.85 50.46
C PHE A 707 1.44 -9.24 50.35
N TYR A 708 1.47 -9.87 49.17
CA TYR A 708 1.14 -11.29 48.86
C TYR A 708 -0.32 -11.72 49.13
N ILE A 709 -1.00 -12.48 48.25
CA ILE A 709 -0.59 -13.54 47.32
C ILE A 709 -1.19 -13.31 45.93
#